data_AF-A0A9E0H7L1-F1
#
_entry.id   AF-A0A9E0H7L1-F1
#
_cell.length_a   1.000
_cell.length_b   1.000
_cell.length_c   1.000
_cell.angle_alpha   90.00
_cell.angle_beta   90.00
_cell.angle_gamma   90.00
#
_symmetry.space_group_name_H-M   'P 1'
#
loop_
_entity.id
_entity.type
_entity.pdbx_description
1 polymer ?
#
loop_
_entity_poly.entity_id
_entity_poly.type
_entity_poly.pdbx_seq_one_letter_code
_entity_poly.pdbx_strand_id
1 'polypeptide(L)'
;MSPKYAVAISYRTSDHRDYVTRVADRLREHLGDETVFYDLFCPEELARLNCDNYLVELFTEGCTLAVAIISDNYGRHGHEWTGTEWRSIKEKLKRDPNAVMLIGSADLKARRRLGLTDCDVIVPLTSFHTSEHLAAGIVSRLRDLQRHSSAAIARELQPPSLPEVQTEAIASAMSAFHDNHRHLARLGRLLCRYLVGLVERHLGISATHVLDHRTSEVLVAELVKKDLERQAWEDPTNSPTLWKVKGLVVARLVFFCAEHLDKVIASPASLRGALGADSVAPTDIPPSASGDASPWTRSVNICRGTELYRDLAPDDQARVDALEDLRVEVHLRTLRQHAELCRGHQAPPISSRAGLHPPQTEPGDDPNTHYSLLADFESPPLYIKPILQLFSIDETMGSGYRAHVWSSLPSRFKESLTTNGLVARLQHWDAAKRTLHLQPARYKDQMVSNHAPAHDVIFQGRRVRECAGTSPDWLPFEDSPLGNNVGVAAMVFTSDKRWVLSVRASHPAYEPNKLGCSVSGGLEWCDSLDRGPTAEAWWRDRIISESSEELGFRPRPEEVHFLALAREHQRLGKPQVFLLIELRDISFEAVARFWYLNGDGEHVHLLEVGELDAHHLTTASRYNGHDVAAELRMNLRLALHYMNRNRRPRAPIRSGVG
;
A
#
# COMPACT_ATOMS: atom_id res chain seq x y z
N MET A 1 -0.42 -15.88 19.99
CA MET A 1 -1.60 -16.58 20.53
C MET A 1 -1.53 -18.03 20.13
N SER A 2 -2.08 -18.96 20.92
CA SER A 2 -2.22 -20.35 20.48
C SER A 2 -3.30 -20.43 19.39
N PRO A 3 -3.13 -21.28 18.35
CA PRO A 3 -4.16 -21.47 17.33
C PRO A 3 -5.48 -21.91 17.95
N LYS A 4 -6.59 -21.33 17.48
CA LYS A 4 -7.94 -21.73 17.92
C LYS A 4 -8.29 -23.11 17.38
N TYR A 5 -7.96 -23.37 16.11
CA TYR A 5 -8.27 -24.61 15.42
C TYR A 5 -7.02 -25.45 15.21
N ALA A 6 -7.17 -26.77 15.35
CA ALA A 6 -6.14 -27.71 14.96
C ALA A 6 -6.05 -27.81 13.43
N VAL A 7 -7.20 -27.82 12.75
CA VAL A 7 -7.30 -27.89 11.29
C VAL A 7 -8.31 -26.86 10.79
N ALA A 8 -7.98 -26.15 9.72
CA ALA A 8 -8.94 -25.33 8.97
C ALA A 8 -8.98 -25.79 7.51
N ILE A 9 -10.19 -26.06 6.99
CA ILE A 9 -10.39 -26.55 5.62
C ILE A 9 -10.91 -25.43 4.73
N SER A 10 -10.17 -25.10 3.67
CA SER A 10 -10.65 -24.24 2.59
C SER A 10 -10.95 -25.08 1.36
N TYR A 11 -12.11 -24.84 0.75
CA TYR A 11 -12.59 -25.56 -0.42
C TYR A 11 -13.55 -24.66 -1.22
N ARG A 12 -13.83 -25.05 -2.46
CA ARG A 12 -14.85 -24.35 -3.27
C ARG A 12 -16.22 -24.99 -3.12
N THR A 13 -17.23 -24.14 -2.99
CA THR A 13 -18.60 -24.41 -2.52
C THR A 13 -19.42 -25.40 -3.35
N SER A 14 -19.16 -25.60 -4.66
CA SER A 14 -20.07 -26.32 -5.55
C SER A 14 -19.68 -27.76 -5.89
N ASP A 15 -18.38 -28.08 -5.97
CA ASP A 15 -17.95 -29.29 -6.69
C ASP A 15 -17.60 -30.46 -5.75
N HIS A 16 -17.32 -30.17 -4.48
CA HIS A 16 -16.88 -31.18 -3.50
C HIS A 16 -17.56 -31.07 -2.13
N ARG A 17 -18.58 -30.21 -1.98
CA ARG A 17 -19.18 -29.89 -0.67
C ARG A 17 -19.52 -31.13 0.16
N ASP A 18 -20.32 -32.04 -0.36
CA ASP A 18 -20.73 -33.24 0.38
C ASP A 18 -19.54 -34.13 0.79
N TYR A 19 -18.52 -34.21 -0.06
CA TYR A 19 -17.31 -34.97 0.25
C TYR A 19 -16.52 -34.28 1.36
N VAL A 20 -16.33 -32.96 1.27
CA VAL A 20 -15.62 -32.17 2.28
C VAL A 20 -16.37 -32.17 3.62
N THR A 21 -17.71 -32.09 3.62
CA THR A 21 -18.52 -32.24 4.84
C THR A 21 -18.23 -33.56 5.53
N ARG A 22 -18.26 -34.68 4.79
CA ARG A 22 -17.95 -36.00 5.36
C ARG A 22 -16.51 -36.09 5.88
N VAL A 23 -15.55 -35.41 5.27
CA VAL A 23 -14.17 -35.36 5.75
C VAL A 23 -14.11 -34.56 7.06
N ALA A 24 -14.78 -33.41 7.11
CA ALA A 24 -14.86 -32.56 8.28
C ALA A 24 -15.54 -33.27 9.47
N ASP A 25 -16.61 -34.03 9.22
CA ASP A 25 -17.28 -34.87 10.23
C ASP A 25 -16.30 -35.89 10.83
N ARG A 26 -15.56 -36.63 9.99
CA ARG A 26 -14.55 -37.58 10.47
C ARG A 26 -13.43 -36.89 11.22
N LEU A 27 -13.01 -35.70 10.80
CA LEU A 27 -12.00 -34.93 11.55
C LEU A 27 -12.50 -34.53 12.94
N ARG A 28 -13.78 -34.17 13.09
CA ARG A 28 -14.39 -33.92 14.41
C ARG A 28 -14.41 -35.17 15.29
N GLU A 29 -14.73 -36.33 14.73
CA GLU A 29 -14.65 -37.61 15.46
C GLU A 29 -13.24 -37.89 15.98
N HIS A 30 -12.20 -37.56 15.20
CA HIS A 30 -10.80 -37.80 15.57
C HIS A 30 -10.17 -36.74 16.49
N LEU A 31 -10.54 -35.47 16.34
CA LEU A 31 -9.86 -34.33 16.97
C LEU A 31 -10.73 -33.60 18.02
N GLY A 32 -12.03 -33.84 18.01
CA GLY A 32 -13.02 -33.11 18.80
C GLY A 32 -13.65 -31.94 18.05
N ASP A 33 -14.90 -31.67 18.39
CA ASP A 33 -15.80 -30.75 17.69
C ASP A 33 -15.25 -29.32 17.52
N GLU A 34 -14.66 -28.77 18.57
CA GLU A 34 -14.20 -27.37 18.62
C GLU A 34 -12.81 -27.15 17.97
N THR A 35 -12.22 -28.20 17.39
CA THR A 35 -10.84 -28.14 16.87
C THR A 35 -10.74 -28.10 15.36
N VAL A 36 -11.87 -28.23 14.65
CA VAL A 36 -11.93 -28.29 13.19
C VAL A 36 -12.75 -27.12 12.68
N PHE A 37 -12.10 -26.19 11.97
CA PHE A 37 -12.81 -25.17 11.24
C PHE A 37 -13.27 -25.69 9.88
N TYR A 38 -14.58 -25.66 9.70
CA TYR A 38 -15.29 -25.92 8.45
C TYR A 38 -16.50 -24.98 8.38
N ASP A 39 -16.72 -24.34 7.24
CA ASP A 39 -17.68 -23.23 7.10
C ASP A 39 -19.10 -23.58 7.60
N LEU A 40 -19.58 -24.79 7.29
CA LEU A 40 -20.90 -25.25 7.73
C LEU A 40 -21.01 -25.58 9.22
N PHE A 41 -19.89 -25.75 9.92
CA PHE A 41 -19.88 -25.99 11.37
C PHE A 41 -19.85 -24.71 12.19
N CYS A 42 -19.48 -23.59 11.57
CA CYS A 42 -19.29 -22.33 12.27
C CYS A 42 -20.16 -21.20 11.69
N PRO A 43 -21.46 -21.40 11.39
CA PRO A 43 -22.29 -20.37 10.78
C PRO A 43 -22.42 -19.13 11.67
N GLU A 44 -22.44 -19.28 12.99
CA GLU A 44 -22.49 -18.15 13.94
C GLU A 44 -21.18 -17.36 13.92
N GLU A 45 -20.05 -18.03 13.71
CA GLU A 45 -18.77 -17.35 13.58
C GLU A 45 -18.66 -16.63 12.26
N LEU A 46 -19.19 -17.18 11.17
CA LEU A 46 -19.13 -16.56 9.85
C LEU A 46 -20.19 -15.48 9.65
N ALA A 47 -21.25 -15.47 10.44
CA ALA A 47 -22.27 -14.42 10.49
C ALA A 47 -21.75 -13.12 11.13
N ARG A 48 -20.65 -12.57 10.60
CA ARG A 48 -20.04 -11.30 11.03
C ARG A 48 -19.74 -10.40 9.84
N LEU A 49 -19.74 -9.09 10.10
CA LEU A 49 -19.20 -8.10 9.17
C LEU A 49 -17.69 -8.31 9.01
N ASN A 50 -17.17 -8.07 7.81
CA ASN A 50 -15.76 -8.29 7.46
C ASN A 50 -15.29 -9.73 7.74
N CYS A 51 -16.12 -10.70 7.38
CA CYS A 51 -15.76 -12.11 7.54
C CYS A 51 -14.51 -12.47 6.70
N ASP A 52 -14.24 -11.76 5.61
CA ASP A 52 -13.00 -11.83 4.85
C ASP A 52 -11.76 -11.59 5.73
N ASN A 53 -11.73 -10.54 6.55
CA ASN A 53 -10.62 -10.28 7.49
C ASN A 53 -10.49 -11.39 8.54
N TYR A 54 -11.62 -11.91 9.03
CA TYR A 54 -11.62 -13.03 9.96
C TYR A 54 -11.02 -14.29 9.33
N LEU A 55 -11.40 -14.61 8.10
CA LEU A 55 -10.85 -15.75 7.36
C LEU A 55 -9.35 -15.54 7.08
N VAL A 56 -8.92 -14.31 6.82
CA VAL A 56 -7.50 -13.99 6.67
C VAL A 56 -6.73 -14.33 7.94
N GLU A 57 -7.19 -13.85 9.09
CA GLU A 57 -6.56 -14.12 10.39
C GLU A 57 -6.60 -15.61 10.72
N LEU A 58 -7.74 -16.27 10.50
CA LEU A 58 -7.96 -17.68 10.73
C LEU A 58 -6.98 -18.57 9.95
N PHE A 59 -6.87 -18.35 8.64
CA PHE A 59 -6.00 -19.15 7.79
C PHE A 59 -4.52 -18.76 7.89
N THR A 60 -4.19 -17.59 8.43
CA THR A 60 -2.80 -17.19 8.68
C THR A 60 -2.32 -17.74 10.03
N GLU A 61 -3.07 -17.48 11.10
CA GLU A 61 -2.65 -17.70 12.50
C GLU A 61 -3.67 -18.49 13.34
N GLY A 62 -4.95 -18.45 13.00
CA GLY A 62 -6.01 -19.11 13.77
C GLY A 62 -6.05 -20.63 13.68
N CYS A 63 -5.25 -21.26 12.80
CA CYS A 63 -5.15 -22.71 12.67
C CYS A 63 -3.70 -23.24 12.71
N THR A 64 -3.52 -24.44 13.26
CA THR A 64 -2.24 -25.18 13.23
C THR A 64 -1.96 -25.69 11.82
N LEU A 65 -2.91 -26.37 11.19
CA LEU A 65 -2.81 -26.88 9.83
C LEU A 65 -3.91 -26.31 8.93
N ALA A 66 -3.53 -25.63 7.85
CA ALA A 66 -4.45 -25.22 6.80
C ALA A 66 -4.51 -26.30 5.71
N VAL A 67 -5.71 -26.76 5.36
CA VAL A 67 -5.95 -27.75 4.30
C VAL A 67 -6.67 -27.07 3.14
N ALA A 68 -6.01 -26.95 1.99
CA ALA A 68 -6.58 -26.37 0.78
C ALA A 68 -7.02 -27.48 -0.19
N ILE A 69 -8.33 -27.60 -0.43
CA ILE A 69 -8.90 -28.54 -1.38
C ILE A 69 -9.08 -27.84 -2.74
N ILE A 70 -8.06 -28.00 -3.58
CA ILE A 70 -7.87 -27.33 -4.87
C ILE A 70 -8.71 -28.01 -5.96
N SER A 71 -9.78 -27.35 -6.36
CA SER A 71 -10.52 -27.62 -7.61
C SER A 71 -10.00 -26.74 -8.77
N ASP A 72 -10.46 -27.04 -9.98
CA ASP A 72 -10.07 -26.30 -11.20
C ASP A 72 -10.35 -24.78 -11.15
N ASN A 73 -11.25 -24.35 -10.26
CA ASN A 73 -11.63 -22.95 -10.06
C ASN A 73 -11.28 -22.39 -8.67
N TYR A 74 -10.60 -23.16 -7.82
CA TYR A 74 -10.19 -22.72 -6.48
C TYR A 74 -9.24 -21.51 -6.57
N GLY A 75 -9.54 -20.37 -5.92
CA GLY A 75 -8.68 -19.17 -5.98
C GLY A 75 -8.81 -18.33 -7.26
N ARG A 76 -9.89 -18.48 -8.04
CA ARG A 76 -10.14 -17.64 -9.24
C ARG A 76 -10.66 -16.25 -8.83
N HIS A 77 -10.20 -15.20 -9.51
CA HIS A 77 -10.78 -13.84 -9.39
C HIS A 77 -12.28 -13.87 -9.75
N GLY A 78 -13.12 -13.21 -8.94
CA GLY A 78 -14.58 -13.27 -9.02
C GLY A 78 -15.24 -14.24 -8.02
N HIS A 79 -14.45 -14.92 -7.18
CA HIS A 79 -14.94 -15.74 -6.07
C HIS A 79 -14.31 -15.24 -4.76
N GLU A 80 -14.91 -14.18 -4.21
CA GLU A 80 -14.38 -13.33 -3.13
C GLU A 80 -13.80 -14.12 -1.94
N TRP A 81 -14.43 -15.23 -1.58
CA TRP A 81 -14.06 -16.04 -0.42
C TRP A 81 -12.81 -16.90 -0.65
N THR A 82 -12.84 -17.79 -1.65
CA THR A 82 -11.69 -18.69 -1.92
C THR A 82 -10.43 -17.95 -2.37
N GLY A 83 -10.57 -16.77 -3.00
CA GLY A 83 -9.42 -15.93 -3.35
C GLY A 83 -8.76 -15.30 -2.12
N THR A 84 -9.57 -14.86 -1.16
CA THR A 84 -9.10 -14.28 0.10
C THR A 84 -8.42 -15.32 0.99
N GLU A 85 -9.06 -16.48 1.18
CA GLU A 85 -8.48 -17.61 1.91
C GLU A 85 -7.16 -18.06 1.28
N TRP A 86 -7.10 -18.14 -0.06
CA TRP A 86 -5.88 -18.55 -0.75
C TRP A 86 -4.71 -17.58 -0.51
N ARG A 87 -4.94 -16.27 -0.48
CA ARG A 87 -3.89 -15.29 -0.17
C ARG A 87 -3.29 -15.56 1.21
N SER A 88 -4.14 -15.81 2.21
CA SER A 88 -3.70 -16.12 3.58
C SER A 88 -2.98 -17.46 3.70
N ILE A 89 -3.50 -18.48 3.01
CA ILE A 89 -2.83 -19.79 2.93
C ILE A 89 -1.47 -19.66 2.25
N LYS A 90 -1.33 -18.83 1.21
CA LYS A 90 -0.05 -18.56 0.53
C LYS A 90 0.94 -17.86 1.46
N GLU A 91 0.50 -16.89 2.25
CA GLU A 91 1.35 -16.26 3.27
C GLU A 91 1.76 -17.26 4.36
N LYS A 92 0.85 -18.12 4.82
CA LYS A 92 1.19 -19.21 5.75
C LYS A 92 2.16 -20.21 5.14
N LEU A 93 1.98 -20.60 3.88
CA LEU A 93 2.86 -21.50 3.13
C LEU A 93 4.28 -20.92 3.03
N LYS A 94 4.43 -19.61 2.81
CA LYS A 94 5.74 -18.94 2.80
C LYS A 94 6.43 -18.97 4.17
N ARG A 95 5.66 -18.79 5.25
CA ARG A 95 6.18 -18.73 6.63
C ARG A 95 6.52 -20.10 7.19
N ASP A 96 5.60 -21.06 7.02
CA ASP A 96 5.73 -22.44 7.47
C ASP A 96 5.11 -23.37 6.43
N PRO A 97 5.91 -23.84 5.45
CA PRO A 97 5.44 -24.75 4.42
C PRO A 97 4.83 -26.02 4.98
N ASN A 98 5.22 -26.44 6.19
CA ASN A 98 4.70 -27.66 6.76
C ASN A 98 3.27 -27.51 7.28
N ALA A 99 2.88 -26.30 7.68
CA ALA A 99 1.58 -25.96 8.24
C ALA A 99 0.47 -25.80 7.17
N VAL A 100 0.75 -26.20 5.93
CA VAL A 100 -0.20 -26.21 4.82
C VAL A 100 -0.21 -27.59 4.17
N MET A 101 -1.40 -28.10 3.84
CA MET A 101 -1.61 -29.32 3.08
C MET A 101 -2.46 -29.03 1.83
N LEU A 102 -1.92 -29.31 0.66
CA LEU A 102 -2.55 -29.07 -0.63
C LEU A 102 -3.11 -30.39 -1.20
N ILE A 103 -4.40 -30.41 -1.49
CA ILE A 103 -5.12 -31.62 -1.93
C ILE A 103 -5.99 -31.25 -3.12
N GLY A 104 -5.99 -32.01 -4.21
CA GLY A 104 -6.86 -31.67 -5.33
C GLY A 104 -6.34 -32.10 -6.68
N SER A 105 -6.78 -31.40 -7.73
CA SER A 105 -6.27 -31.64 -9.08
C SER A 105 -4.80 -31.21 -9.16
N ALA A 106 -3.95 -32.13 -9.62
CA ALA A 106 -2.55 -31.84 -9.91
C ALA A 106 -2.36 -31.18 -11.29
N ASP A 107 -3.44 -30.75 -11.96
CA ASP A 107 -3.35 -30.08 -13.25
C ASP A 107 -2.40 -28.87 -13.15
N LEU A 108 -1.47 -28.81 -14.11
CA LEU A 108 -0.54 -27.71 -14.33
C LEU A 108 -1.26 -26.36 -14.38
N LYS A 109 -2.49 -26.31 -14.93
CA LYS A 109 -3.28 -25.06 -14.96
C LYS A 109 -3.68 -24.60 -13.55
N ALA A 110 -4.13 -25.52 -12.69
CA ALA A 110 -4.50 -25.20 -11.31
C ALA A 110 -3.27 -24.80 -10.49
N ARG A 111 -2.14 -25.51 -10.63
CA ARG A 111 -0.86 -25.18 -9.99
C ARG A 111 -0.37 -23.78 -10.37
N ARG A 112 -0.32 -23.48 -11.68
CA ARG A 112 0.14 -22.18 -12.18
C ARG A 112 -0.74 -21.04 -11.68
N ARG A 113 -2.07 -21.21 -11.75
CA ARG A 113 -3.04 -20.20 -11.30
C ARG A 113 -2.90 -19.85 -9.81
N LEU A 114 -2.52 -20.82 -8.99
CA LEU A 114 -2.31 -20.62 -7.56
C LEU A 114 -0.93 -20.07 -7.21
N GLY A 115 -0.04 -19.94 -8.20
CA GLY A 115 1.36 -19.55 -7.98
C GLY A 115 2.17 -20.64 -7.27
N LEU A 116 1.77 -21.91 -7.45
CA LEU A 116 2.49 -23.07 -6.95
C LEU A 116 3.58 -23.49 -7.95
N THR A 117 4.71 -23.91 -7.43
CA THR A 117 5.87 -24.41 -8.18
C THR A 117 5.80 -25.93 -8.35
N ASP A 118 6.70 -26.50 -9.16
CA ASP A 118 6.80 -27.96 -9.31
C ASP A 118 7.26 -28.67 -8.03
N CYS A 119 7.83 -27.93 -7.07
CA CYS A 119 8.20 -28.44 -5.74
C CYS A 119 7.00 -28.53 -4.79
N ASP A 120 5.90 -27.85 -5.08
CA ASP A 120 4.70 -27.84 -4.25
C ASP A 120 3.83 -29.06 -4.58
N VAL A 121 3.95 -30.10 -3.76
CA VAL A 121 3.24 -31.35 -3.97
C VAL A 121 1.77 -31.18 -3.60
N ILE A 122 0.91 -31.14 -4.63
CA ILE A 122 -0.54 -31.34 -4.48
C ILE A 122 -0.81 -32.84 -4.45
N VAL A 123 -1.36 -33.34 -3.34
CA VAL A 123 -1.79 -34.73 -3.26
C VAL A 123 -3.08 -34.88 -4.06
N PRO A 124 -3.13 -35.78 -5.07
CA PRO A 124 -4.36 -36.01 -5.82
C PRO A 124 -5.50 -36.38 -4.88
N LEU A 125 -6.67 -35.76 -5.06
CA LEU A 125 -7.85 -36.09 -4.25
C LEU A 125 -8.21 -37.58 -4.38
N THR A 126 -7.94 -38.17 -5.55
CA THR A 126 -8.13 -39.60 -5.86
C THR A 126 -7.23 -40.55 -5.06
N SER A 127 -6.15 -40.05 -4.45
CA SER A 127 -5.31 -40.83 -3.54
C SER A 127 -6.06 -41.22 -2.25
N PHE A 128 -7.18 -40.54 -1.97
CA PHE A 128 -8.03 -40.80 -0.82
C PHE A 128 -9.35 -41.41 -1.29
N HIS A 129 -9.43 -42.75 -1.25
CA HIS A 129 -10.60 -43.50 -1.70
C HIS A 129 -11.88 -43.24 -0.87
N THR A 130 -11.74 -42.73 0.35
CA THR A 130 -12.87 -42.43 1.25
C THR A 130 -12.59 -41.15 2.04
N SER A 131 -13.66 -40.51 2.54
CA SER A 131 -13.54 -39.37 3.45
C SER A 131 -12.77 -39.70 4.73
N GLU A 132 -12.93 -40.94 5.23
CA GLU A 132 -12.16 -41.47 6.36
C GLU A 132 -10.66 -41.52 6.06
N HIS A 133 -10.29 -42.00 4.86
CA HIS A 133 -8.89 -42.09 4.47
C HIS A 133 -8.25 -40.70 4.39
N LEU A 134 -8.97 -39.71 3.84
CA LEU A 134 -8.49 -38.33 3.82
C LEU A 134 -8.38 -37.73 5.23
N ALA A 135 -9.40 -37.90 6.07
CA ALA A 135 -9.36 -37.41 7.45
C ALA A 135 -8.19 -38.01 8.23
N ALA A 136 -7.95 -39.32 8.12
CA ALA A 136 -6.80 -39.99 8.73
C ALA A 136 -5.46 -39.43 8.23
N GLY A 137 -5.35 -39.14 6.93
CA GLY A 137 -4.17 -38.50 6.34
C GLY A 137 -3.90 -37.10 6.91
N ILE A 138 -4.95 -36.28 7.04
CA ILE A 138 -4.88 -34.94 7.65
C ILE A 138 -4.46 -35.04 9.12
N VAL A 139 -5.05 -35.96 9.90
CA VAL A 139 -4.69 -36.20 11.31
C VAL A 139 -3.24 -36.64 11.44
N SER A 140 -2.76 -37.52 10.55
CA SER A 140 -1.36 -37.93 10.53
C SER A 140 -0.44 -36.73 10.30
N ARG A 141 -0.76 -35.88 9.32
CA ARG A 141 0.02 -34.67 9.02
C ARG A 141 0.07 -33.70 10.20
N LEU A 142 -1.06 -33.49 10.87
CA LEU A 142 -1.15 -32.66 12.07
C LEU A 142 -0.28 -33.20 13.21
N ARG A 143 -0.30 -34.51 13.46
CA ARG A 143 0.53 -35.14 14.50
C ARG A 143 2.02 -34.99 14.20
N ASP A 144 2.40 -35.12 12.93
CA ASP A 144 3.79 -34.93 12.54
C ASP A 144 4.24 -33.49 12.76
N LEU A 145 3.42 -32.50 12.42
CA LEU A 145 3.68 -31.10 12.73
C LEU A 145 3.93 -30.87 14.23
N GLN A 146 3.04 -31.38 15.07
CA GLN A 146 3.15 -31.23 16.52
C GLN A 146 4.45 -31.86 17.08
N ARG A 147 4.85 -33.04 16.57
CA ARG A 147 6.12 -33.68 16.96
C ARG A 147 7.34 -32.82 16.62
N HIS A 148 7.37 -32.22 15.43
CA HIS A 148 8.48 -31.37 15.00
C HIS A 148 8.56 -30.08 15.83
N SER A 149 7.41 -29.45 16.14
CA SER A 149 7.38 -28.29 17.02
C SER A 149 7.86 -28.62 18.44
N SER A 150 7.42 -29.74 19.03
CA SER A 150 7.90 -30.17 20.34
C SER A 150 9.40 -30.52 20.36
N ALA A 151 9.92 -31.12 19.29
CA ALA A 151 11.35 -31.45 19.18
C ALA A 151 12.22 -30.20 18.97
N ALA A 152 11.72 -29.19 18.24
CA ALA A 152 12.39 -27.90 18.08
C ALA A 152 12.48 -27.15 19.41
N ILE A 153 11.36 -27.07 20.14
CA ILE A 153 11.30 -26.47 21.48
C ILE A 153 12.22 -27.22 22.46
N ALA A 154 12.28 -28.55 22.41
CA ALA A 154 13.17 -29.34 23.25
C ALA A 154 14.67 -29.12 22.94
N ARG A 155 15.03 -28.84 21.69
CA ARG A 155 16.41 -28.47 21.32
C ARG A 155 16.75 -27.05 21.76
N GLU A 156 15.81 -26.12 21.66
CA GLU A 156 16.01 -24.72 22.04
C GLU A 156 16.09 -24.54 23.57
N LEU A 157 15.45 -25.42 24.33
CA LEU A 157 15.53 -25.50 25.79
C LEU A 157 16.78 -26.24 26.31
N GLN A 158 17.63 -26.81 25.45
CA GLN A 158 18.94 -27.30 25.90
C GLN A 158 19.87 -26.09 26.10
N PRO A 159 20.35 -25.82 27.33
CA PRO A 159 21.22 -24.68 27.57
C PRO A 159 22.52 -24.84 26.76
N PRO A 160 22.99 -23.78 26.07
CA PRO A 160 24.30 -23.83 25.43
C PRO A 160 25.36 -24.05 26.51
N SER A 161 26.25 -25.01 26.31
CA SER A 161 27.43 -25.18 27.17
C SER A 161 28.33 -23.96 26.98
N LEU A 162 28.21 -22.96 27.86
CA LEU A 162 29.06 -21.77 27.85
C LEU A 162 30.37 -22.04 28.62
N PRO A 163 31.53 -21.60 28.09
CA PRO A 163 32.78 -21.59 28.84
C PRO A 163 32.75 -20.48 29.91
N GLU A 164 33.18 -20.79 31.13
CA GLU A 164 33.37 -19.83 32.22
C GLU A 164 34.44 -18.79 31.86
N VAL A 165 34.09 -17.55 31.49
CA VAL A 165 34.75 -16.31 31.96
C VAL A 165 33.88 -15.06 31.69
N GLN A 166 33.85 -14.13 32.65
CA GLN A 166 33.54 -12.68 32.59
C GLN A 166 32.15 -12.19 33.00
N THR A 167 31.86 -12.26 34.30
CA THR A 167 30.68 -11.67 34.96
C THR A 167 30.87 -10.20 35.41
N GLU A 168 32.10 -9.69 35.48
CA GLU A 168 32.39 -8.38 36.08
C GLU A 168 32.18 -7.17 35.14
N ALA A 169 32.29 -7.35 33.82
CA ALA A 169 32.11 -6.27 32.85
C ALA A 169 30.64 -5.80 32.73
N ILE A 170 29.69 -6.72 32.96
CA ILE A 170 28.24 -6.45 32.84
C ILE A 170 27.74 -5.62 34.03
N ALA A 171 28.30 -5.84 35.23
CA ALA A 171 27.90 -5.12 36.44
C ALA A 171 28.26 -3.62 36.41
N SER A 172 29.35 -3.26 35.73
CA SER A 172 29.80 -1.86 35.61
C SER A 172 28.93 -1.04 34.63
N ALA A 173 28.45 -1.66 33.55
CA ALA A 173 27.59 -1.01 32.56
C ALA A 173 26.19 -0.67 33.11
N MET A 174 25.67 -1.47 34.04
CA MET A 174 24.33 -1.26 34.62
C MET A 174 24.27 -0.10 35.63
N SER A 175 25.39 0.28 36.26
CA SER A 175 25.44 1.38 37.23
C SER A 175 25.39 2.76 36.57
N ALA A 176 25.93 2.91 35.36
CA ALA A 176 25.93 4.18 34.61
C ALA A 176 24.56 4.50 33.97
N PHE A 177 23.70 3.51 33.84
CA PHE A 177 22.35 3.64 33.26
C PHE A 177 21.34 4.29 34.22
N HIS A 178 21.63 4.32 35.53
CA HIS A 178 20.66 4.64 36.57
C HIS A 178 20.37 6.15 36.77
N ASP A 179 21.25 7.05 36.34
CA ASP A 179 21.19 8.46 36.73
C ASP A 179 20.36 9.40 35.81
N ASN A 180 20.09 9.01 34.58
CA ASN A 180 19.37 9.86 33.60
C ASN A 180 17.83 9.77 33.65
N HIS A 181 17.23 8.96 34.52
CA HIS A 181 15.80 8.63 34.49
C HIS A 181 14.85 9.56 35.27
N ARG A 182 15.30 10.69 35.84
CA ARG A 182 14.51 11.45 36.84
C ARG A 182 13.24 12.15 36.32
N HIS A 183 13.18 12.58 35.05
CA HIS A 183 12.00 13.27 34.51
C HIS A 183 10.92 12.31 33.96
N LEU A 184 11.32 11.26 33.23
CA LEU A 184 10.41 10.21 32.76
C LEU A 184 9.85 9.36 33.91
N ALA A 185 10.66 9.09 34.94
CA ALA A 185 10.16 8.47 36.17
C ALA A 185 9.15 9.36 36.90
N ARG A 186 9.16 10.69 36.73
CA ARG A 186 8.17 11.58 37.35
C ARG A 186 6.80 11.50 36.65
N LEU A 187 6.79 11.42 35.32
CA LEU A 187 5.56 11.19 34.55
C LEU A 187 5.00 9.78 34.75
N GLY A 188 5.87 8.77 34.71
CA GLY A 188 5.52 7.38 35.02
C GLY A 188 5.00 7.21 36.44
N ARG A 189 5.57 7.89 37.44
CA ARG A 189 5.04 7.88 38.82
C ARG A 189 3.69 8.57 38.97
N LEU A 190 3.37 9.58 38.17
CA LEU A 190 2.05 10.22 38.16
C LEU A 190 1.00 9.32 37.53
N LEU A 191 1.35 8.68 36.41
CA LEU A 191 0.48 7.73 35.71
C LEU A 191 0.25 6.47 36.57
N CYS A 192 1.29 5.92 37.17
CA CYS A 192 1.17 4.79 38.11
C CYS A 192 0.36 5.17 39.35
N ARG A 193 0.50 6.37 39.93
CA ARG A 193 -0.35 6.79 41.06
C ARG A 193 -1.82 6.93 40.65
N TYR A 194 -2.09 7.43 39.45
CA TYR A 194 -3.44 7.53 38.92
C TYR A 194 -4.07 6.14 38.73
N LEU A 195 -3.33 5.21 38.14
CA LEU A 195 -3.76 3.83 37.90
C LEU A 195 -3.88 3.03 39.20
N VAL A 196 -2.94 3.17 40.14
CA VAL A 196 -2.99 2.56 41.48
C VAL A 196 -4.18 3.07 42.28
N GLY A 197 -4.46 4.38 42.24
CA GLY A 197 -5.66 4.93 42.87
C GLY A 197 -6.96 4.45 42.21
N LEU A 198 -6.94 4.11 40.92
CA LEU A 198 -8.08 3.49 40.24
C LEU A 198 -8.29 2.04 40.74
N VAL A 199 -7.20 1.28 40.89
CA VAL A 199 -7.21 -0.12 41.34
C VAL A 199 -7.61 -0.25 42.82
N GLU A 200 -7.01 0.53 43.71
CA GLU A 200 -7.28 0.46 45.16
C GLU A 200 -8.73 0.87 45.50
N ARG A 201 -9.27 1.87 44.81
CA ARG A 201 -10.66 2.33 45.00
C ARG A 201 -11.71 1.33 44.51
N HIS A 202 -11.38 0.49 43.53
CA HIS A 202 -12.37 -0.39 42.88
C HIS A 202 -12.24 -1.86 43.25
N LEU A 203 -11.05 -2.31 43.69
CA LEU A 203 -10.83 -3.71 44.05
C LEU A 203 -10.64 -3.93 45.55
N GLY A 204 -10.40 -2.87 46.35
CA GLY A 204 -10.20 -3.00 47.80
C GLY A 204 -8.91 -3.73 48.20
N ILE A 205 -7.98 -3.91 47.27
CA ILE A 205 -6.70 -4.61 47.48
C ILE A 205 -5.58 -3.56 47.56
N SER A 206 -4.75 -3.62 48.62
CA SER A 206 -3.59 -2.75 48.79
C SER A 206 -2.52 -3.03 47.73
N ALA A 207 -2.01 -1.98 47.07
CA ALA A 207 -1.17 -2.08 45.87
C ALA A 207 0.25 -2.63 46.07
N THR A 208 0.57 -3.22 47.22
CA THR A 208 1.89 -3.83 47.47
C THR A 208 2.09 -5.21 46.85
N HIS A 209 1.06 -5.83 46.25
CA HIS A 209 1.10 -7.22 45.79
C HIS A 209 1.08 -7.45 44.26
N VAL A 210 1.11 -6.42 43.42
CA VAL A 210 1.06 -6.61 41.96
C VAL A 210 2.12 -5.78 41.25
N LEU A 211 3.29 -6.36 41.01
CA LEU A 211 4.27 -5.85 40.04
C LEU A 211 5.04 -7.01 39.38
N ASP A 212 4.46 -7.59 38.34
CA ASP A 212 5.20 -8.21 37.23
C ASP A 212 4.69 -7.59 35.92
N HIS A 213 5.65 -7.15 35.09
CA HIS A 213 5.50 -6.19 33.98
C HIS A 213 4.65 -6.70 32.82
N ARG A 214 4.38 -8.02 32.74
CA ARG A 214 3.54 -8.64 31.69
C ARG A 214 2.05 -8.70 32.02
N THR A 215 1.66 -8.54 33.28
CA THR A 215 0.25 -8.67 33.69
C THR A 215 -0.52 -7.34 33.57
N SER A 216 0.18 -6.21 33.49
CA SER A 216 -0.39 -4.86 33.50
C SER A 216 -1.15 -4.46 32.24
N GLU A 217 -0.78 -4.95 31.06
CA GLU A 217 -1.36 -4.51 29.78
C GLU A 217 -2.78 -5.07 29.55
N VAL A 218 -2.97 -6.36 29.82
CA VAL A 218 -4.27 -7.04 29.69
C VAL A 218 -5.22 -6.60 30.79
N LEU A 219 -4.71 -6.39 32.00
CA LEU A 219 -5.53 -5.98 33.15
C LEU A 219 -6.07 -4.55 32.98
N VAL A 220 -5.27 -3.62 32.46
CA VAL A 220 -5.72 -2.23 32.22
C VAL A 220 -6.75 -2.18 31.09
N ALA A 221 -6.57 -2.94 30.01
CA ALA A 221 -7.55 -3.01 28.92
C ALA A 221 -8.91 -3.59 29.38
N GLU A 222 -8.90 -4.66 30.18
CA GLU A 222 -10.13 -5.25 30.72
C GLU A 222 -10.77 -4.39 31.82
N LEU A 223 -9.99 -3.66 32.61
CA LEU A 223 -10.54 -2.72 33.61
C LEU A 223 -11.20 -1.50 32.94
N VAL A 224 -10.61 -0.95 31.88
CA VAL A 224 -11.21 0.14 31.08
C VAL A 224 -12.49 -0.33 30.40
N LYS A 225 -12.50 -1.56 29.87
CA LYS A 225 -13.69 -2.17 29.28
C LYS A 225 -14.83 -2.33 30.29
N LYS A 226 -14.55 -2.86 31.48
CA LYS A 226 -15.56 -3.03 32.54
C LYS A 226 -16.10 -1.72 33.10
N ASP A 227 -15.29 -0.66 33.18
CA ASP A 227 -15.74 0.67 33.61
C ASP A 227 -16.67 1.31 32.58
N LEU A 228 -16.36 1.16 31.28
CA LEU A 228 -17.22 1.61 30.20
C LEU A 228 -18.55 0.82 30.14
N GLU A 229 -18.52 -0.49 30.41
CA GLU A 229 -19.72 -1.34 30.51
C GLU A 229 -20.61 -0.96 31.71
N ARG A 230 -20.02 -0.56 32.85
CA ARG A 230 -20.76 -0.10 34.02
C ARG A 230 -21.38 1.29 33.83
N GLN A 231 -20.65 2.23 33.22
CA GLN A 231 -21.20 3.56 32.90
C GLN A 231 -22.37 3.48 31.89
N ALA A 232 -22.36 2.47 31.02
CA ALA A 232 -23.47 2.17 30.11
C ALA A 232 -24.74 1.66 30.84
N TRP A 233 -24.60 1.10 32.04
CA TRP A 233 -25.73 0.70 32.89
C TRP A 233 -26.34 1.88 33.65
N GLU A 234 -25.54 2.91 33.96
CA GLU A 234 -25.93 4.05 34.77
C GLU A 234 -26.56 5.21 33.96
N ASP A 235 -26.37 5.28 32.62
CA ASP A 235 -27.06 6.25 31.72
C ASP A 235 -27.45 5.63 30.35
N PRO A 236 -28.72 5.20 30.18
CA PRO A 236 -29.20 4.54 28.97
C PRO A 236 -29.45 5.46 27.77
N THR A 237 -29.17 6.76 27.86
CA THR A 237 -29.39 7.71 26.74
C THR A 237 -28.23 7.76 25.72
N ASN A 238 -27.09 7.12 26.01
CA ASN A 238 -25.94 7.11 25.11
C ASN A 238 -25.97 5.94 24.10
N SER A 239 -25.91 6.27 22.80
CA SER A 239 -25.95 5.30 21.69
C SER A 239 -24.78 4.28 21.72
N PRO A 240 -25.03 2.97 21.48
CA PRO A 240 -24.02 1.91 21.36
C PRO A 240 -22.85 2.22 20.40
N THR A 241 -23.10 3.09 19.40
CA THR A 241 -22.11 3.49 18.41
C THR A 241 -21.09 4.49 18.97
N LEU A 242 -21.51 5.38 19.89
CA LEU A 242 -20.61 6.34 20.56
C LEU A 242 -19.58 5.62 21.44
N TRP A 243 -19.95 4.48 22.01
CA TRP A 243 -19.12 3.66 22.88
C TRP A 243 -18.05 2.87 22.14
N LYS A 244 -18.40 2.28 20.99
CA LYS A 244 -17.43 1.65 20.09
C LYS A 244 -16.38 2.66 19.62
N VAL A 245 -16.79 3.89 19.36
CA VAL A 245 -15.90 4.98 18.94
C VAL A 245 -14.98 5.44 20.09
N LYS A 246 -15.50 5.66 21.31
CA LYS A 246 -14.68 6.02 22.48
C LYS A 246 -13.67 4.93 22.84
N GLY A 247 -14.08 3.65 22.81
CA GLY A 247 -13.20 2.51 23.03
C GLY A 247 -12.09 2.40 21.99
N LEU A 248 -12.41 2.64 20.70
CA LEU A 248 -11.42 2.64 19.61
C LEU A 248 -10.41 3.79 19.74
N VAL A 249 -10.86 4.97 20.19
CA VAL A 249 -9.99 6.15 20.41
C VAL A 249 -9.03 5.91 21.58
N VAL A 250 -9.50 5.34 22.69
CA VAL A 250 -8.65 5.01 23.85
C VAL A 250 -7.66 3.90 23.50
N ALA A 251 -8.09 2.83 22.83
CA ALA A 251 -7.20 1.75 22.40
C ALA A 251 -6.12 2.26 21.42
N ARG A 252 -6.47 3.17 20.51
CA ARG A 252 -5.51 3.81 19.60
C ARG A 252 -4.56 4.78 20.30
N LEU A 253 -5.00 5.51 21.32
CA LEU A 253 -4.13 6.37 22.15
C LEU A 253 -3.13 5.55 22.95
N VAL A 254 -3.55 4.41 23.49
CA VAL A 254 -2.66 3.47 24.19
C VAL A 254 -1.63 2.87 23.24
N PHE A 255 -2.04 2.44 22.04
CA PHE A 255 -1.13 1.96 21.00
C PHE A 255 -0.15 3.04 20.54
N PHE A 256 -0.64 4.26 20.32
CA PHE A 256 0.17 5.42 19.91
C PHE A 256 1.24 5.77 20.95
N CYS A 257 0.89 5.76 22.24
CA CYS A 257 1.84 6.01 23.33
C CYS A 257 2.90 4.90 23.46
N ALA A 258 2.51 3.63 23.27
CA ALA A 258 3.44 2.50 23.29
C ALA A 258 4.45 2.55 22.14
N GLU A 259 3.98 2.86 20.92
CA GLU A 259 4.81 2.88 19.71
C GLU A 259 5.78 4.07 19.63
N HIS A 260 5.46 5.18 20.32
CA HIS A 260 6.32 6.37 20.35
C HIS A 260 7.29 6.39 21.53
N LEU A 261 7.06 5.57 22.56
CA LEU A 261 8.02 5.39 23.66
C LEU A 261 9.34 4.81 23.14
N ASP A 262 9.30 3.84 22.22
CA ASP A 262 10.47 3.23 21.60
C ASP A 262 11.25 4.19 20.67
N LYS A 263 10.56 5.13 20.02
CA LYS A 263 11.17 6.13 19.13
C LYS A 263 11.87 7.27 19.88
N VAL A 264 11.38 7.60 21.09
CA VAL A 264 12.03 8.58 21.98
C VAL A 264 13.30 8.00 22.63
N ILE A 265 13.35 6.67 22.82
CA ILE A 265 14.50 5.95 23.37
C ILE A 265 15.69 5.88 22.38
N ALA A 266 15.46 6.09 21.07
CA ALA A 266 16.47 5.88 20.02
C ALA A 266 17.04 7.14 19.33
N SER A 267 16.92 8.34 19.93
CA SER A 267 17.46 9.59 19.33
C SER A 267 18.83 10.00 19.91
N PRO A 268 19.90 10.06 19.10
CA PRO A 268 21.21 10.59 19.50
C PRO A 268 21.25 12.11 19.72
N ALA A 269 20.20 12.84 19.36
CA ALA A 269 20.17 14.32 19.44
C ALA A 269 20.08 14.83 20.89
N SER A 270 19.67 14.00 21.84
CA SER A 270 19.59 14.32 23.27
C SER A 270 20.94 14.32 23.98
N LEU A 271 22.01 13.83 23.34
CA LEU A 271 23.34 13.65 23.94
C LEU A 271 24.27 14.87 23.76
N ARG A 272 23.98 15.80 22.84
CA ARG A 272 24.86 16.97 22.59
C ARG A 272 24.54 18.20 23.44
N GLY A 273 23.42 18.22 24.15
CA GLY A 273 23.07 19.30 25.08
C GLY A 273 23.53 19.09 26.53
N ALA A 274 24.05 17.90 26.87
CA ALA A 274 24.38 17.52 28.24
C ALA A 274 25.90 17.51 28.55
N LEU A 275 26.76 17.71 27.54
CA LEU A 275 28.21 17.80 27.71
C LEU A 275 28.64 19.21 27.34
N GLY A 276 28.77 20.05 28.35
CA GLY A 276 29.23 21.42 28.22
C GLY A 276 30.60 21.52 27.55
N ALA A 277 30.83 22.64 26.89
CA ALA A 277 32.13 23.05 26.39
C ALA A 277 33.15 23.10 27.53
N ASP A 278 34.27 22.40 27.39
CA ASP A 278 35.60 23.01 27.28
C ASP A 278 36.74 21.96 27.29
N SER A 279 37.77 22.25 26.49
CA SER A 279 39.12 21.66 26.46
C SER A 279 39.31 20.26 25.86
N VAL A 280 39.90 20.19 24.66
CA VAL A 280 41.23 19.59 24.34
C VAL A 280 41.46 19.70 22.82
N ALA A 281 42.66 20.14 22.44
CA ALA A 281 43.12 20.41 21.07
C ALA A 281 43.48 19.12 20.28
N PRO A 282 43.66 19.18 18.94
CA PRO A 282 43.61 18.01 18.07
C PRO A 282 45.00 17.46 17.72
N THR A 283 45.17 16.13 17.76
CA THR A 283 46.22 15.43 17.00
C THR A 283 45.81 14.01 16.58
N ASP A 284 45.96 13.77 15.26
CA ASP A 284 46.39 12.57 14.54
C ASP A 284 45.72 11.20 14.75
N ILE A 285 44.83 10.80 13.81
CA ILE A 285 44.65 9.40 13.33
C ILE A 285 44.23 9.41 11.83
N PRO A 286 44.76 8.51 10.95
CA PRO A 286 44.75 8.63 9.48
C PRO A 286 43.52 8.00 8.78
N PRO A 287 43.35 8.16 7.44
CA PRO A 287 42.12 7.77 6.75
C PRO A 287 42.14 6.31 6.25
N SER A 288 41.05 5.59 6.49
CA SER A 288 40.66 4.38 5.75
C SER A 288 39.12 4.30 5.79
N ALA A 289 38.42 4.52 4.69
CA ALA A 289 38.08 3.57 3.62
C ALA A 289 36.76 2.80 3.88
N SER A 290 35.77 3.11 3.04
CA SER A 290 34.61 2.31 2.59
C SER A 290 33.50 1.90 3.59
N GLY A 291 32.25 1.99 3.13
CA GLY A 291 31.22 0.99 3.44
C GLY A 291 29.86 1.53 3.88
N ASP A 292 28.99 1.71 2.88
CA ASP A 292 27.52 1.72 2.84
C ASP A 292 26.62 1.51 4.08
N ALA A 293 25.47 2.17 3.96
CA ALA A 293 24.12 1.86 4.47
C ALA A 293 23.78 2.19 5.95
N SER A 294 22.98 3.26 6.07
CA SER A 294 22.20 3.62 7.26
C SER A 294 21.09 2.59 7.55
N PRO A 295 20.90 2.14 8.82
CA PRO A 295 19.88 1.16 9.17
C PRO A 295 18.58 1.87 9.62
N TRP A 296 17.81 2.40 8.67
CA TRP A 296 16.47 2.91 8.97
C TRP A 296 15.53 2.64 7.79
N THR A 297 14.96 1.44 7.73
CA THR A 297 13.73 1.17 6.97
C THR A 297 13.07 -0.13 7.45
N ARG A 298 12.04 -0.01 8.28
CA ARG A 298 10.95 -0.99 8.37
C ARG A 298 9.64 -0.21 8.22
N SER A 299 8.98 -0.43 7.09
CA SER A 299 7.73 0.22 6.70
C SER A 299 6.54 -0.32 7.50
N VAL A 300 5.64 0.56 7.92
CA VAL A 300 4.32 0.20 8.44
C VAL A 300 3.29 0.58 7.38
N ASN A 301 2.64 -0.40 6.76
CA ASN A 301 1.49 -0.19 5.88
C ASN A 301 0.23 -0.05 6.74
N ILE A 302 -0.25 1.18 6.95
CA ILE A 302 -1.59 1.47 7.49
C ILE A 302 -2.39 2.13 6.38
N CYS A 303 -2.80 1.39 5.35
CA CYS A 303 -3.78 1.84 4.37
C CYS A 303 -4.37 0.63 3.64
N ARG A 304 -5.54 0.14 4.09
CA ARG A 304 -6.59 -0.52 3.27
C ARG A 304 -7.70 -0.99 4.22
N GLY A 305 -8.90 -0.45 4.02
CA GLY A 305 -10.07 -0.77 4.84
C GLY A 305 -11.24 0.15 4.51
N THR A 306 -11.79 0.08 3.30
CA THR A 306 -12.99 0.84 2.91
C THR A 306 -13.95 0.12 1.95
N GLU A 307 -13.83 -1.19 1.71
CA GLU A 307 -14.75 -1.92 0.82
C GLU A 307 -16.17 -2.13 1.39
N LEU A 308 -16.44 -1.63 2.60
CA LEU A 308 -17.62 -1.90 3.43
C LEU A 308 -18.91 -1.13 3.04
N TYR A 309 -18.92 -0.38 1.92
CA TYR A 309 -19.88 0.71 1.75
C TYR A 309 -20.71 0.68 0.45
N ARG A 310 -20.64 -0.38 -0.36
CA ARG A 310 -21.29 -0.42 -1.68
C ARG A 310 -22.82 -0.35 -1.65
N ASP A 311 -23.47 -0.77 -0.57
CA ASP A 311 -24.94 -0.87 -0.47
C ASP A 311 -25.57 0.08 0.57
N LEU A 312 -24.85 1.14 0.97
CA LEU A 312 -25.36 2.07 1.97
C LEU A 312 -26.44 3.00 1.42
N ALA A 313 -27.47 3.25 2.24
CA ALA A 313 -28.44 4.31 1.99
C ALA A 313 -27.73 5.67 1.90
N PRO A 314 -28.27 6.67 1.17
CA PRO A 314 -27.62 7.98 0.97
C PRO A 314 -27.16 8.66 2.27
N ASP A 315 -27.92 8.52 3.36
CA ASP A 315 -27.59 9.09 4.67
C ASP A 315 -26.36 8.41 5.32
N ASP A 316 -26.11 7.14 5.02
CA ASP A 316 -24.95 6.40 5.51
C ASP A 316 -23.71 6.68 4.66
N GLN A 317 -23.85 6.94 3.36
CA GLN A 317 -22.73 7.39 2.52
C GLN A 317 -22.19 8.75 2.99
N ALA A 318 -23.06 9.67 3.40
CA ALA A 318 -22.64 10.95 3.99
C ALA A 318 -21.84 10.75 5.30
N ARG A 319 -22.22 9.77 6.13
CA ARG A 319 -21.48 9.42 7.35
C ARG A 319 -20.13 8.77 7.07
N VAL A 320 -20.05 7.92 6.05
CA VAL A 320 -18.79 7.33 5.57
C VAL A 320 -17.86 8.40 5.06
N ASP A 321 -18.35 9.32 4.22
CA ASP A 321 -17.56 10.43 3.72
C ASP A 321 -17.08 11.31 4.91
N ALA A 322 -17.90 11.54 5.93
CA ALA A 322 -17.50 12.27 7.15
C ALA A 322 -16.45 11.52 8.01
N LEU A 323 -16.50 10.19 8.10
CA LEU A 323 -15.48 9.39 8.78
C LEU A 323 -14.15 9.39 8.02
N GLU A 324 -14.23 9.32 6.69
CA GLU A 324 -13.07 9.49 5.82
C GLU A 324 -12.50 10.91 5.96
N ASP A 325 -13.32 11.95 6.03
CA ASP A 325 -12.88 13.33 6.33
C ASP A 325 -12.14 13.41 7.67
N LEU A 326 -12.68 12.78 8.73
CA LEU A 326 -12.03 12.75 10.02
C LEU A 326 -10.68 12.00 9.98
N ARG A 327 -10.62 10.85 9.27
CA ARG A 327 -9.38 10.08 9.09
C ARG A 327 -8.31 10.90 8.38
N VAL A 328 -8.69 11.59 7.30
CA VAL A 328 -7.82 12.47 6.53
C VAL A 328 -7.33 13.63 7.40
N GLU A 329 -8.21 14.29 8.14
CA GLU A 329 -7.85 15.41 9.01
C GLU A 329 -6.87 14.98 10.12
N VAL A 330 -7.06 13.82 10.73
CA VAL A 330 -6.11 13.26 11.71
C VAL A 330 -4.74 13.05 11.06
N HIS A 331 -4.69 12.44 9.88
CA HIS A 331 -3.44 12.20 9.16
C HIS A 331 -2.74 13.52 8.80
N LEU A 332 -3.47 14.51 8.27
CA LEU A 332 -2.91 15.83 7.94
C LEU A 332 -2.41 16.59 9.18
N ARG A 333 -3.07 16.45 10.34
CA ARG A 333 -2.57 17.02 11.60
C ARG A 333 -1.25 16.39 12.03
N THR A 334 -1.13 15.07 11.96
CA THR A 334 0.14 14.37 12.26
C THR A 334 1.27 14.85 11.35
N LEU A 335 0.98 15.03 10.06
CA LEU A 335 1.95 15.53 9.09
C LEU A 335 2.36 16.98 9.34
N ARG A 336 1.41 17.85 9.72
CA ARG A 336 1.71 19.24 10.12
C ARG A 336 2.65 19.27 11.32
N GLN A 337 2.39 18.44 12.33
CA GLN A 337 3.26 18.31 13.51
C GLN A 337 4.66 17.81 13.13
N HIS A 338 4.76 16.80 12.27
CA HIS A 338 6.06 16.30 11.79
C HIS A 338 6.83 17.37 11.00
N ALA A 339 6.16 18.07 10.08
CA ALA A 339 6.76 19.14 9.31
C ALA A 339 7.26 20.29 10.20
N GLU A 340 6.54 20.64 11.27
CA GLU A 340 6.99 21.63 12.25
C GLU A 340 8.25 21.20 13.00
N LEU A 341 8.35 19.91 13.38
CA LEU A 341 9.56 19.34 14.00
C LEU A 341 10.77 19.36 13.05
N CYS A 342 10.55 19.24 11.74
CA CYS A 342 11.63 19.26 10.74
C CYS A 342 12.10 20.66 10.33
N ARG A 343 11.40 21.76 10.68
CA ARG A 343 11.76 23.14 10.28
C ARG A 343 13.13 23.63 10.80
N GLY A 344 13.78 22.90 11.70
CA GLY A 344 15.13 23.21 12.20
C GLY A 344 16.28 22.93 11.21
N HIS A 345 16.02 22.29 10.06
CA HIS A 345 17.05 21.91 9.09
C HIS A 345 16.78 22.54 7.72
N GLN A 346 17.03 23.84 7.57
CA GLN A 346 17.02 24.48 6.24
C GLN A 346 18.38 24.31 5.55
N ALA A 347 18.37 23.72 4.35
CA ALA A 347 19.51 23.76 3.45
C ALA A 347 19.75 25.22 2.96
N PRO A 348 21.01 25.66 2.80
CA PRO A 348 21.31 27.02 2.39
C PRO A 348 20.81 27.31 0.96
N PRO A 349 20.44 28.56 0.65
CA PRO A 349 19.98 28.95 -0.67
C PRO A 349 21.14 28.88 -1.69
N ILE A 350 20.92 28.14 -2.77
CA ILE A 350 21.85 28.06 -3.91
C ILE A 350 21.60 29.27 -4.82
N SER A 351 22.67 29.99 -5.16
CA SER A 351 22.61 31.17 -6.02
C SER A 351 22.25 30.80 -7.46
N SER A 352 21.26 31.49 -8.01
CA SER A 352 20.75 31.32 -9.36
C SER A 352 21.78 31.73 -10.42
N ARG A 353 22.12 30.81 -11.34
CA ARG A 353 22.74 31.16 -12.63
C ARG A 353 21.67 31.20 -13.72
N ALA A 354 21.89 32.10 -14.67
CA ALA A 354 20.91 32.69 -15.57
C ALA A 354 20.17 31.74 -16.52
N GLY A 355 18.87 32.02 -16.66
CA GLY A 355 18.08 32.04 -17.90
C GLY A 355 18.26 30.90 -18.89
N LEU A 356 17.57 29.78 -18.67
CA LEU A 356 17.17 28.87 -19.74
C LEU A 356 15.70 29.14 -20.04
N HIS A 357 15.41 29.68 -21.23
CA HIS A 357 14.08 29.60 -21.79
C HIS A 357 13.76 28.12 -22.02
N PRO A 358 12.54 27.64 -21.69
CA PRO A 358 12.13 26.30 -22.08
C PRO A 358 12.29 26.18 -23.61
N PRO A 359 12.67 25.00 -24.14
CA PRO A 359 12.68 24.81 -25.58
C PRO A 359 11.29 25.16 -26.09
N GLN A 360 11.20 26.28 -26.82
CA GLN A 360 10.08 26.49 -27.73
C GLN A 360 10.19 25.37 -28.74
N THR A 361 9.49 24.26 -28.45
CA THR A 361 8.99 23.44 -29.54
C THR A 361 8.23 24.41 -30.41
N GLU A 362 8.66 24.59 -31.65
CA GLU A 362 7.88 25.37 -32.60
C GLU A 362 6.43 24.87 -32.50
N PRO A 363 5.44 25.75 -32.31
CA PRO A 363 4.04 25.37 -32.34
C PRO A 363 3.70 25.00 -33.78
N GLY A 364 4.19 23.85 -34.23
CA GLY A 364 3.67 23.13 -35.36
C GLY A 364 2.38 22.50 -34.89
N ASP A 365 1.28 23.00 -35.43
CA ASP A 365 -0.07 22.47 -35.36
C ASP A 365 -0.11 20.96 -35.72
N ASP A 366 0.28 20.07 -34.79
CA ASP A 366 -0.23 18.71 -34.82
C ASP A 366 -1.52 18.71 -34.01
N PRO A 367 -2.69 18.81 -34.68
CA PRO A 367 -4.00 18.76 -34.01
C PRO A 367 -4.23 17.46 -33.21
N ASN A 368 -3.32 16.49 -33.27
CA ASN A 368 -3.33 15.29 -32.44
C ASN A 368 -2.53 15.39 -31.13
N THR A 369 -1.92 16.53 -30.81
CA THR A 369 -1.20 16.69 -29.54
C THR A 369 -2.17 16.85 -28.38
N HIS A 370 -2.63 15.72 -27.83
CA HIS A 370 -3.49 15.68 -26.65
C HIS A 370 -2.80 16.13 -25.34
N TYR A 371 -1.54 16.60 -25.41
CA TYR A 371 -0.73 16.96 -24.25
C TYR A 371 0.09 18.23 -24.46
N SER A 372 0.22 19.04 -23.41
CA SER A 372 1.19 20.16 -23.34
C SER A 372 2.31 19.82 -22.35
N LEU A 373 3.56 19.83 -22.81
CA LEU A 373 4.72 19.55 -21.96
C LEU A 373 5.00 20.71 -20.99
N LEU A 374 5.25 20.36 -19.73
CA LEU A 374 5.64 21.28 -18.65
C LEU A 374 7.10 21.11 -18.24
N ALA A 375 7.60 19.88 -18.31
CA ALA A 375 8.98 19.50 -18.08
C ALA A 375 9.31 18.22 -18.86
N ASP A 376 10.58 18.01 -19.18
CA ASP A 376 11.09 16.80 -19.85
C ASP A 376 12.28 16.21 -19.08
N PHE A 377 12.85 15.11 -19.59
CA PHE A 377 13.98 14.43 -18.98
C PHE A 377 15.29 15.23 -18.98
N GLU A 378 15.40 16.29 -19.78
CA GLU A 378 16.56 17.19 -19.73
C GLU A 378 16.41 18.19 -18.55
N SER A 379 15.17 18.51 -18.15
CA SER A 379 14.85 19.39 -17.02
C SER A 379 13.77 18.84 -16.07
N PRO A 380 13.95 17.65 -15.45
CA PRO A 380 12.90 17.04 -14.62
C PRO A 380 12.57 17.87 -13.37
N PRO A 381 11.37 17.76 -12.78
CA PRO A 381 11.14 18.32 -11.46
C PRO A 381 12.11 17.68 -10.44
N LEU A 382 12.67 18.49 -9.54
CA LEU A 382 13.65 18.06 -8.55
C LEU A 382 13.05 17.97 -7.15
N TYR A 383 12.18 18.92 -6.83
CA TYR A 383 11.68 19.10 -5.47
C TYR A 383 10.16 19.05 -5.41
N ILE A 384 9.65 18.58 -4.27
CA ILE A 384 8.25 18.68 -3.90
C ILE A 384 8.12 19.59 -2.69
N LYS A 385 7.19 20.54 -2.81
CA LYS A 385 6.74 21.37 -1.71
C LYS A 385 5.32 20.94 -1.34
N PRO A 386 5.14 20.16 -0.25
CA PRO A 386 3.82 19.73 0.17
C PRO A 386 3.02 20.90 0.77
N ILE A 387 1.74 20.96 0.45
CA ILE A 387 0.74 21.91 0.98
C ILE A 387 -0.26 21.09 1.77
N LEU A 388 -0.23 21.21 3.09
CA LEU A 388 -0.96 20.31 3.99
C LEU A 388 -2.45 20.66 4.16
N GLN A 389 -3.01 21.50 3.29
CA GLN A 389 -4.42 21.85 3.26
C GLN A 389 -5.13 20.88 2.31
N LEU A 390 -6.16 20.17 2.76
CA LEU A 390 -6.98 19.33 1.88
C LEU A 390 -7.66 20.21 0.83
N PHE A 391 -7.50 19.86 -0.45
CA PHE A 391 -8.27 20.45 -1.53
C PHE A 391 -9.71 19.94 -1.47
N SER A 392 -10.67 20.85 -1.65
CA SER A 392 -12.08 20.52 -1.78
C SER A 392 -12.67 21.20 -3.00
N ILE A 393 -13.22 20.42 -3.92
CA ILE A 393 -13.84 20.98 -5.12
C ILE A 393 -15.11 21.78 -4.81
N ASP A 394 -15.81 21.50 -3.72
CA ASP A 394 -16.98 22.28 -3.30
C ASP A 394 -16.58 23.68 -2.81
N GLU A 395 -15.36 23.86 -2.29
CA GLU A 395 -14.85 25.19 -1.91
C GLU A 395 -14.53 26.04 -3.13
N THR A 396 -14.03 25.44 -4.22
CA THR A 396 -13.65 26.15 -5.44
C THR A 396 -14.80 26.34 -6.42
N MET A 397 -15.71 25.36 -6.52
CA MET A 397 -16.81 25.35 -7.49
C MET A 397 -18.15 25.74 -6.89
N GLY A 398 -18.24 25.86 -5.56
CA GLY A 398 -19.45 26.17 -4.81
C GLY A 398 -20.04 24.97 -4.10
N SER A 399 -20.68 25.23 -2.94
CA SER A 399 -21.25 24.19 -2.08
C SER A 399 -22.24 23.30 -2.82
N GLY A 400 -22.10 21.97 -2.66
CA GLY A 400 -22.96 20.96 -3.27
C GLY A 400 -22.58 20.59 -4.71
N TYR A 401 -21.54 21.20 -5.28
CA TYR A 401 -21.04 20.88 -6.62
C TYR A 401 -20.74 19.40 -6.79
N ARG A 402 -19.97 18.81 -5.86
CA ARG A 402 -19.51 17.42 -5.96
C ARG A 402 -20.70 16.47 -6.00
N ALA A 403 -21.67 16.64 -5.10
CA ALA A 403 -22.88 15.82 -5.04
C ALA A 403 -23.72 15.95 -6.32
N HIS A 404 -23.92 17.18 -6.80
CA HIS A 404 -24.65 17.46 -8.04
C HIS A 404 -24.01 16.76 -9.24
N VAL A 405 -22.72 16.97 -9.47
CA VAL A 405 -22.03 16.35 -10.59
C VAL A 405 -22.00 14.84 -10.45
N TRP A 406 -21.68 14.31 -9.26
CA TRP A 406 -21.64 12.87 -9.00
C TRP A 406 -22.97 12.18 -9.33
N SER A 407 -24.10 12.75 -8.91
CA SER A 407 -25.43 12.22 -9.21
C SER A 407 -25.72 12.15 -10.72
N SER A 408 -25.13 13.07 -11.50
CA SER A 408 -25.29 13.15 -12.95
C SER A 408 -24.37 12.19 -13.71
N LEU A 409 -23.37 11.58 -13.06
CA LEU A 409 -22.45 10.65 -13.71
C LEU A 409 -23.12 9.30 -14.04
N PRO A 410 -22.76 8.65 -15.16
CA PRO A 410 -23.25 7.32 -15.51
C PRO A 410 -22.96 6.28 -14.42
N SER A 411 -23.88 5.34 -14.16
CA SER A 411 -23.73 4.32 -13.11
C SER A 411 -22.44 3.52 -13.22
N ARG A 412 -22.08 3.07 -14.44
CA ARG A 412 -20.81 2.38 -14.72
C ARG A 412 -19.57 3.13 -14.20
N PHE A 413 -19.61 4.45 -14.23
CA PHE A 413 -18.49 5.29 -13.82
C PHE A 413 -18.44 5.40 -12.29
N LYS A 414 -19.60 5.46 -11.63
CA LYS A 414 -19.70 5.42 -10.16
C LYS A 414 -19.29 4.06 -9.60
N GLU A 415 -19.73 2.98 -10.24
CA GLU A 415 -19.41 1.59 -9.88
C GLU A 415 -17.92 1.27 -10.01
N SER A 416 -17.22 1.93 -10.94
CA SER A 416 -15.76 1.76 -11.09
C SER A 416 -14.95 2.32 -9.92
N LEU A 417 -15.54 3.17 -9.07
CA LEU A 417 -14.86 3.71 -7.90
C LEU A 417 -15.18 2.86 -6.66
N THR A 418 -14.24 2.03 -6.25
CA THR A 418 -14.35 1.23 -5.03
C THR A 418 -13.97 2.02 -3.77
N THR A 419 -13.08 3.02 -3.89
CA THR A 419 -12.58 3.80 -2.75
C THR A 419 -12.36 5.27 -3.11
N ASN A 420 -12.53 6.17 -2.14
CA ASN A 420 -12.26 7.60 -2.31
C ASN A 420 -10.90 7.98 -1.69
N GLY A 421 -9.83 7.35 -2.18
CA GLY A 421 -8.47 7.52 -1.67
C GLY A 421 -7.95 8.96 -1.75
N LEU A 422 -6.94 9.25 -0.93
CA LEU A 422 -6.19 10.51 -0.98
C LEU A 422 -5.15 10.47 -2.09
N VAL A 423 -5.15 11.51 -2.91
CA VAL A 423 -4.27 11.65 -4.07
C VAL A 423 -3.60 13.02 -4.07
N ALA A 424 -2.47 13.12 -4.76
CA ALA A 424 -1.73 14.36 -4.89
C ALA A 424 -2.30 15.21 -6.03
N ARG A 425 -2.83 16.37 -5.71
CA ARG A 425 -3.19 17.45 -6.64
C ARG A 425 -1.98 18.33 -6.90
N LEU A 426 -1.72 18.65 -8.16
CA LEU A 426 -0.74 19.68 -8.51
C LEU A 426 -1.39 21.05 -8.38
N GLN A 427 -0.93 21.82 -7.40
CA GLN A 427 -1.42 23.17 -7.14
C GLN A 427 -0.59 24.24 -7.85
N HIS A 428 0.71 24.02 -8.04
CA HIS A 428 1.59 24.94 -8.77
C HIS A 428 2.85 24.22 -9.29
N TRP A 429 3.36 24.66 -10.43
CA TRP A 429 4.63 24.20 -11.02
C TRP A 429 5.58 25.38 -11.20
N ASP A 430 6.63 25.43 -10.37
CA ASP A 430 7.69 26.44 -10.48
C ASP A 430 8.82 25.87 -11.36
N ALA A 431 8.75 26.14 -12.66
CA ALA A 431 9.74 25.65 -13.62
C ALA A 431 11.16 26.16 -13.33
N ALA A 432 11.29 27.40 -12.85
CA ALA A 432 12.59 28.00 -12.56
C ALA A 432 13.29 27.32 -11.37
N LYS A 433 12.52 26.94 -10.34
CA LYS A 433 13.03 26.19 -9.19
C LYS A 433 12.98 24.67 -9.36
N ARG A 434 12.34 24.20 -10.44
CA ARG A 434 12.05 22.78 -10.69
C ARG A 434 11.30 22.16 -9.51
N THR A 435 10.29 22.87 -8.99
CA THR A 435 9.56 22.49 -7.78
C THR A 435 8.07 22.30 -8.06
N LEU A 436 7.53 21.13 -7.68
CA LEU A 436 6.10 20.85 -7.70
C LEU A 436 5.48 21.18 -6.34
N HIS A 437 4.42 21.97 -6.35
CA HIS A 437 3.63 22.26 -5.16
C HIS A 437 2.44 21.32 -5.14
N LEU A 438 2.46 20.33 -4.26
CA LEU A 438 1.45 19.29 -4.21
C LEU A 438 0.55 19.45 -3.00
N GLN A 439 -0.74 19.22 -3.19
CA GLN A 439 -1.78 19.35 -2.19
C GLN A 439 -2.57 18.02 -2.09
N PRO A 440 -3.00 17.56 -0.91
CA PRO A 440 -3.88 16.41 -0.82
C PRO A 440 -5.24 16.75 -1.45
N ALA A 441 -5.80 15.82 -2.21
CA ALA A 441 -7.16 15.88 -2.76
C ALA A 441 -7.82 14.52 -2.66
N ARG A 442 -9.13 14.45 -2.92
CA ARG A 442 -9.86 13.18 -2.99
C ARG A 442 -9.94 12.70 -4.43
N TYR A 443 -9.87 11.40 -4.67
CA TYR A 443 -10.00 10.86 -6.03
C TYR A 443 -11.35 11.25 -6.67
N LYS A 444 -12.44 11.26 -5.87
CA LYS A 444 -13.77 11.73 -6.32
C LYS A 444 -13.72 13.16 -6.90
N ASP A 445 -12.85 14.05 -6.41
CA ASP A 445 -12.76 15.43 -6.91
C ASP A 445 -12.39 15.47 -8.39
N GLN A 446 -11.42 14.64 -8.82
CA GLN A 446 -11.05 14.52 -10.22
C GLN A 446 -12.16 13.86 -11.06
N MET A 447 -12.88 12.89 -10.49
CA MET A 447 -14.00 12.23 -11.18
C MET A 447 -15.13 13.20 -11.52
N VAL A 448 -15.42 14.16 -10.64
CA VAL A 448 -16.42 15.20 -10.86
C VAL A 448 -15.86 16.46 -11.55
N SER A 449 -14.61 16.45 -12.00
CA SER A 449 -14.00 17.60 -12.69
C SER A 449 -13.30 17.24 -13.99
N ASN A 450 -12.21 16.47 -13.92
CA ASN A 450 -11.31 16.26 -15.04
C ASN A 450 -11.78 15.14 -15.97
N HIS A 451 -12.60 14.18 -15.51
CA HIS A 451 -13.05 13.09 -16.37
C HIS A 451 -14.15 13.52 -17.36
N ALA A 452 -14.08 12.99 -18.59
CA ALA A 452 -14.98 13.34 -19.69
C ALA A 452 -16.47 13.31 -19.35
N PRO A 453 -17.00 12.32 -18.57
CA PRO A 453 -18.41 12.32 -18.19
C PRO A 453 -18.86 13.53 -17.36
N ALA A 454 -17.95 14.23 -16.68
CA ALA A 454 -18.26 15.42 -15.90
C ALA A 454 -18.28 16.70 -16.76
N HIS A 455 -17.62 16.70 -17.93
CA HIS A 455 -17.31 17.94 -18.68
C HIS A 455 -18.55 18.76 -19.06
N ASP A 456 -19.65 18.09 -19.40
CA ASP A 456 -20.89 18.70 -19.88
C ASP A 456 -21.96 18.84 -18.81
N VAL A 457 -21.66 18.44 -17.57
CA VAL A 457 -22.58 18.66 -16.46
C VAL A 457 -22.64 20.16 -16.17
N ILE A 458 -23.85 20.70 -16.08
CA ILE A 458 -24.10 22.11 -15.80
C ILE A 458 -24.31 22.29 -14.30
N PHE A 459 -23.56 23.21 -13.68
CA PHE A 459 -23.74 23.66 -12.31
C PHE A 459 -23.70 25.19 -12.27
N GLN A 460 -24.66 25.82 -11.59
CA GLN A 460 -24.80 27.29 -11.52
C GLN A 460 -24.70 28.00 -12.89
N GLY A 461 -25.28 27.39 -13.93
CA GLY A 461 -25.34 27.96 -15.28
C GLY A 461 -24.07 27.81 -16.12
N ARG A 462 -23.04 27.10 -15.63
CA ARG A 462 -21.80 26.83 -16.36
C ARG A 462 -21.54 25.34 -16.50
N ARG A 463 -20.94 24.92 -17.62
CA ARG A 463 -20.41 23.56 -17.77
C ARG A 463 -19.06 23.44 -17.08
N VAL A 464 -18.76 22.26 -16.54
CA VAL A 464 -17.46 22.00 -15.88
C VAL A 464 -16.27 22.36 -16.78
N ARG A 465 -16.33 22.02 -18.08
CA ARG A 465 -15.27 22.37 -19.04
C ARG A 465 -15.02 23.87 -19.17
N GLU A 466 -16.03 24.71 -18.94
CA GLU A 466 -15.90 26.18 -18.99
C GLU A 466 -15.18 26.74 -17.76
N CYS A 467 -14.98 25.93 -16.71
CA CYS A 467 -14.25 26.30 -15.51
C CYS A 467 -12.75 25.98 -15.60
N ALA A 468 -12.31 25.20 -16.60
CA ALA A 468 -10.92 24.82 -16.81
C ALA A 468 -10.08 25.88 -17.55
N GLY A 469 -10.74 26.82 -18.24
CA GLY A 469 -10.17 27.57 -19.35
C GLY A 469 -10.29 26.80 -20.68
N THR A 470 -9.71 27.34 -21.74
CA THR A 470 -9.69 26.71 -23.08
C THR A 470 -8.26 26.42 -23.50
N SER A 471 -7.95 25.22 -23.99
CA SER A 471 -6.65 24.93 -24.61
C SER A 471 -6.34 25.91 -25.75
N PRO A 472 -5.10 26.42 -25.91
CA PRO A 472 -3.90 26.13 -25.10
C PRO A 472 -3.83 26.91 -23.78
N ASP A 473 -4.69 27.92 -23.60
CA ASP A 473 -4.78 28.84 -22.46
C ASP A 473 -5.51 28.23 -21.25
N TRP A 474 -5.11 27.02 -20.87
CA TRP A 474 -5.55 26.42 -19.62
C TRP A 474 -5.17 27.33 -18.45
N LEU A 475 -6.05 27.46 -17.46
CA LEU A 475 -5.73 28.23 -16.26
C LEU A 475 -4.43 27.70 -15.60
N PRO A 476 -3.60 28.58 -15.03
CA PRO A 476 -2.55 28.16 -14.11
C PRO A 476 -3.09 27.19 -13.06
N PHE A 477 -2.27 26.25 -12.56
CA PHE A 477 -2.78 25.21 -11.63
C PHE A 477 -3.35 25.81 -10.33
N GLU A 478 -2.80 26.95 -9.93
CA GLU A 478 -3.19 27.74 -8.77
C GLU A 478 -4.58 28.36 -8.94
N ASP A 479 -4.95 28.70 -10.17
CA ASP A 479 -6.23 29.33 -10.52
C ASP A 479 -7.28 28.30 -10.96
N SER A 480 -6.85 27.09 -11.32
CA SER A 480 -7.74 26.03 -11.80
C SER A 480 -8.59 25.48 -10.64
N PRO A 481 -9.93 25.54 -10.73
CA PRO A 481 -10.81 25.04 -9.68
C PRO A 481 -10.98 23.51 -9.70
N LEU A 482 -10.35 22.82 -10.66
CA LEU A 482 -10.46 21.37 -10.86
C LEU A 482 -9.58 20.56 -9.89
N GLY A 483 -9.91 19.26 -9.76
CA GLY A 483 -9.17 18.30 -8.94
C GLY A 483 -7.70 18.16 -9.32
N ASN A 484 -7.36 18.11 -10.61
CA ASN A 484 -5.97 18.12 -11.11
C ASN A 484 -5.02 17.15 -10.39
N ASN A 485 -5.50 15.95 -10.06
CA ASN A 485 -4.63 14.95 -9.46
C ASN A 485 -3.57 14.50 -10.47
N VAL A 486 -2.36 14.26 -9.97
CA VAL A 486 -1.21 13.84 -10.78
C VAL A 486 -1.35 12.36 -11.11
N GLY A 487 -1.48 12.04 -12.39
CA GLY A 487 -1.34 10.66 -12.87
C GLY A 487 0.12 10.28 -13.11
N VAL A 488 0.42 8.99 -13.06
CA VAL A 488 1.70 8.41 -13.48
C VAL A 488 1.44 7.36 -14.55
N ALA A 489 2.32 7.25 -15.54
CA ALA A 489 2.26 6.20 -16.55
C ALA A 489 3.65 5.82 -17.03
N ALA A 490 3.91 4.53 -17.24
CA ALA A 490 5.17 4.02 -17.74
C ALA A 490 5.04 3.08 -18.92
N MET A 491 6.01 3.19 -19.84
CA MET A 491 6.31 2.13 -20.79
C MET A 491 7.40 1.22 -20.25
N VAL A 492 7.21 -0.09 -20.33
CA VAL A 492 8.23 -1.10 -20.05
C VAL A 492 8.92 -1.49 -21.35
N PHE A 493 10.25 -1.40 -21.35
CA PHE A 493 11.12 -1.87 -22.41
C PHE A 493 12.01 -2.99 -21.87
N THR A 494 11.88 -4.19 -22.45
CA THR A 494 12.48 -5.42 -21.92
C THR A 494 13.91 -5.64 -22.41
N SER A 495 14.61 -6.59 -21.78
CA SER A 495 16.01 -6.90 -22.10
C SER A 495 16.19 -7.43 -23.54
N ASP A 496 15.18 -8.15 -24.04
CA ASP A 496 15.05 -8.67 -25.40
C ASP A 496 14.47 -7.66 -26.40
N LYS A 497 14.50 -6.37 -26.05
CA LYS A 497 14.15 -5.23 -26.92
C LYS A 497 12.69 -5.21 -27.38
N ARG A 498 11.78 -5.60 -26.49
CA ARG A 498 10.33 -5.51 -26.72
C ARG A 498 9.72 -4.39 -25.87
N TRP A 499 8.72 -3.73 -26.43
CA TRP A 499 7.83 -2.87 -25.67
C TRP A 499 6.65 -3.71 -25.16
N VAL A 500 6.33 -3.57 -23.87
CA VAL A 500 5.16 -4.21 -23.28
C VAL A 500 3.98 -3.25 -23.42
N LEU A 501 2.89 -3.68 -24.03
CA LEU A 501 1.64 -2.92 -24.06
C LEU A 501 0.59 -3.67 -23.25
N SER A 502 -0.35 -2.95 -22.66
CA SER A 502 -1.45 -3.56 -21.92
C SER A 502 -2.77 -3.28 -22.64
N VAL A 503 -3.65 -4.28 -22.70
CA VAL A 503 -5.04 -4.04 -23.12
C VAL A 503 -5.89 -3.90 -21.89
N ARG A 504 -6.43 -2.69 -21.69
CA ARG A 504 -7.29 -2.34 -20.56
C ARG A 504 -8.55 -3.18 -20.57
N ALA A 505 -9.00 -3.60 -19.39
CA ALA A 505 -10.30 -4.22 -19.23
C ALA A 505 -11.46 -3.28 -19.62
N SER A 506 -12.67 -3.82 -19.59
CA SER A 506 -13.89 -3.07 -19.94
C SER A 506 -14.41 -2.18 -18.80
N HIS A 507 -13.92 -2.38 -17.58
CA HIS A 507 -14.39 -1.72 -16.36
C HIS A 507 -13.69 -0.41 -15.95
N PRO A 508 -12.45 -0.07 -16.36
CA PRO A 508 -11.83 1.19 -15.96
C PRO A 508 -12.64 2.41 -16.41
N ALA A 509 -12.67 3.42 -15.54
CA ALA A 509 -13.42 4.66 -15.75
C ALA A 509 -12.88 5.49 -16.95
N TYR A 510 -11.63 5.27 -17.34
CA TYR A 510 -10.93 6.01 -18.38
C TYR A 510 -10.42 5.07 -19.47
N GLU A 511 -10.85 5.30 -20.71
CA GLU A 511 -10.44 4.55 -21.91
C GLU A 511 -10.49 3.01 -21.78
N PRO A 512 -11.65 2.43 -21.43
CA PRO A 512 -11.81 0.98 -21.34
C PRO A 512 -11.63 0.31 -22.72
N ASN A 513 -11.13 -0.92 -22.74
CA ASN A 513 -10.86 -1.73 -23.94
C ASN A 513 -9.84 -1.15 -24.93
N LYS A 514 -9.08 -0.12 -24.54
CA LYS A 514 -8.00 0.45 -25.35
C LYS A 514 -6.66 -0.18 -25.03
N LEU A 515 -5.75 -0.10 -25.98
CA LEU A 515 -4.33 -0.37 -25.80
C LEU A 515 -3.71 0.80 -25.02
N GLY A 516 -3.17 0.52 -23.84
CA GLY A 516 -2.63 1.47 -22.88
C GLY A 516 -1.13 1.31 -22.63
N CYS A 517 -0.61 2.17 -21.76
CA CYS A 517 0.76 2.04 -21.22
C CYS A 517 0.92 0.71 -20.48
N SER A 518 2.16 0.22 -20.34
CA SER A 518 2.43 -1.04 -19.63
C SER A 518 1.96 -1.00 -18.18
N VAL A 519 2.16 0.16 -17.54
CA VAL A 519 1.77 0.43 -16.16
C VAL A 519 1.19 1.84 -16.05
N SER A 520 0.10 2.04 -15.31
CA SER A 520 -0.45 3.37 -15.06
C SER A 520 -1.02 3.53 -13.66
N GLY A 521 -1.25 4.77 -13.22
CA GLY A 521 -1.61 5.01 -11.83
C GLY A 521 -1.97 6.44 -11.47
N GLY A 522 -2.41 6.62 -10.23
CA GLY A 522 -2.54 7.92 -9.57
C GLY A 522 -1.43 8.11 -8.55
N LEU A 523 -0.90 9.33 -8.44
CA LEU A 523 0.03 9.64 -7.36
C LEU A 523 -0.76 9.77 -6.05
N GLU A 524 -0.67 8.76 -5.18
CA GLU A 524 -1.32 8.76 -3.87
C GLU A 524 -0.62 9.69 -2.87
N TRP A 525 -1.40 10.38 -2.04
CA TRP A 525 -0.85 11.35 -1.08
C TRP A 525 -0.18 10.69 0.12
N CYS A 526 -0.81 9.64 0.68
CA CYS A 526 -0.34 8.95 1.88
C CYS A 526 0.99 8.25 1.67
N ASP A 527 1.20 7.72 0.47
CA ASP A 527 2.43 7.07 0.06
C ASP A 527 3.63 8.01 0.03
N SER A 528 3.38 9.30 -0.11
CA SER A 528 4.35 10.22 -0.65
C SER A 528 5.14 11.01 0.40
N LEU A 529 4.56 11.26 1.57
CA LEU A 529 5.17 12.16 2.56
C LEU A 529 6.34 11.55 3.33
N ASP A 530 6.38 10.23 3.44
CA ASP A 530 7.51 9.50 4.05
C ASP A 530 8.71 9.35 3.11
N ARG A 531 8.55 9.68 1.81
CA ARG A 531 9.54 9.43 0.75
C ARG A 531 10.55 10.57 0.55
N GLY A 532 10.50 11.58 1.42
CA GLY A 532 11.40 12.74 1.37
C GLY A 532 10.97 13.81 0.36
N PRO A 533 11.79 14.86 0.19
CA PRO A 533 11.40 16.06 -0.56
C PRO A 533 11.69 15.97 -2.07
N THR A 534 12.29 14.87 -2.55
CA THR A 534 12.65 14.77 -3.97
C THR A 534 11.44 14.32 -4.77
N ALA A 535 11.23 15.02 -5.88
CA ALA A 535 10.12 14.73 -6.75
C ALA A 535 10.25 13.32 -7.37
N GLU A 536 11.49 12.93 -7.67
CA GLU A 536 11.87 11.62 -8.19
C GLU A 536 11.40 10.44 -7.31
N ALA A 537 11.55 10.54 -5.99
CA ALA A 537 11.13 9.48 -5.08
C ALA A 537 9.61 9.23 -5.15
N TRP A 538 8.81 10.28 -5.32
CA TRP A 538 7.35 10.18 -5.29
C TRP A 538 6.81 9.37 -6.47
N TRP A 539 7.13 9.76 -7.72
CA TRP A 539 6.62 9.04 -8.89
C TRP A 539 7.35 7.72 -9.16
N ARG A 540 8.65 7.61 -8.81
CA ARG A 540 9.39 6.35 -8.99
C ARG A 540 8.80 5.26 -8.12
N ASP A 541 8.67 5.52 -6.82
CA ASP A 541 8.19 4.50 -5.91
C ASP A 541 6.74 4.14 -6.20
N ARG A 542 5.93 5.13 -6.65
CA ARG A 542 4.57 4.84 -7.10
C ARG A 542 4.57 3.90 -8.30
N ILE A 543 5.31 4.20 -9.37
CA ILE A 543 5.29 3.33 -10.55
C ILE A 543 5.91 1.96 -10.30
N ILE A 544 6.87 1.85 -9.37
CA ILE A 544 7.40 0.56 -8.89
C ILE A 544 6.29 -0.24 -8.20
N SER A 545 5.46 0.41 -7.37
CA SER A 545 4.31 -0.23 -6.73
C SER A 545 3.28 -0.68 -7.76
N GLU A 546 2.87 0.21 -8.67
CA GLU A 546 1.91 -0.09 -9.74
C GLU A 546 2.41 -1.25 -10.62
N SER A 547 3.71 -1.28 -10.96
CA SER A 547 4.29 -2.40 -11.72
C SER A 547 4.18 -3.73 -10.96
N SER A 548 4.33 -3.69 -9.64
CA SER A 548 4.18 -4.88 -8.80
C SER A 548 2.73 -5.37 -8.73
N GLU A 549 1.76 -4.46 -8.75
CA GLU A 549 0.33 -4.75 -8.67
C GLU A 549 -0.23 -5.17 -10.04
N GLU A 550 0.03 -4.38 -11.07
CA GLU A 550 -0.51 -4.59 -12.42
C GLU A 550 0.26 -5.67 -13.19
N LEU A 551 1.60 -5.70 -13.12
CA LEU A 551 2.45 -6.62 -13.90
C LEU A 551 3.07 -7.74 -13.05
N GLY A 552 2.91 -7.72 -11.73
CA GLY A 552 3.38 -8.80 -10.88
C GLY A 552 4.89 -8.84 -10.64
N PHE A 553 5.62 -7.77 -10.96
CA PHE A 553 7.05 -7.66 -10.69
C PHE A 553 7.45 -6.24 -10.29
N ARG A 554 8.55 -6.14 -9.54
CA ARG A 554 9.06 -4.88 -9.00
C ARG A 554 10.37 -4.48 -9.72
N PRO A 555 10.37 -3.45 -10.59
CA PRO A 555 11.59 -3.00 -11.25
C PRO A 555 12.54 -2.36 -10.24
N ARG A 556 13.83 -2.33 -10.57
CA ARG A 556 14.84 -1.66 -9.73
C ARG A 556 14.73 -0.14 -9.90
N PRO A 557 15.01 0.66 -8.86
CA PRO A 557 14.95 2.12 -8.94
C PRO A 557 15.71 2.73 -10.13
N GLU A 558 16.89 2.20 -10.46
CA GLU A 558 17.75 2.65 -11.56
C GLU A 558 17.26 2.27 -12.96
N GLU A 559 16.23 1.43 -13.06
CA GLU A 559 15.57 1.08 -14.32
C GLU A 559 14.40 2.04 -14.62
N VAL A 560 14.04 2.91 -13.68
CA VAL A 560 12.92 3.85 -13.82
C VAL A 560 13.42 5.24 -14.16
N HIS A 561 13.06 5.71 -15.34
CA HIS A 561 13.51 6.98 -15.91
C HIS A 561 12.33 7.94 -16.07
N PHE A 562 12.47 9.16 -15.55
CA PHE A 562 11.55 10.24 -15.85
C PHE A 562 11.67 10.63 -17.33
N LEU A 563 10.52 10.78 -17.99
CA LEU A 563 10.45 11.23 -19.38
C LEU A 563 9.90 12.66 -19.49
N ALA A 564 8.75 12.90 -18.86
CA ALA A 564 8.10 14.21 -18.91
C ALA A 564 7.03 14.40 -17.83
N LEU A 565 6.70 15.68 -17.59
CA LEU A 565 5.47 16.12 -16.93
C LEU A 565 4.66 16.91 -17.95
N ALA A 566 3.38 16.59 -18.10
CA ALA A 566 2.51 17.23 -19.10
C ALA A 566 1.09 17.49 -18.58
N ARG A 567 0.34 18.33 -19.29
CA ARG A 567 -1.11 18.51 -19.13
C ARG A 567 -1.86 17.74 -20.19
N GLU A 568 -2.84 16.93 -19.78
CA GLU A 568 -3.72 16.16 -20.66
C GLU A 568 -4.96 16.94 -21.08
N HIS A 569 -5.08 17.26 -22.38
CA HIS A 569 -6.18 18.09 -22.89
C HIS A 569 -7.54 17.41 -22.78
N GLN A 570 -7.61 16.10 -23.06
CA GLN A 570 -8.84 15.31 -22.97
C GLN A 570 -9.39 15.22 -21.54
N ARG A 571 -8.61 15.63 -20.54
CA ARG A 571 -9.01 15.67 -19.13
C ARG A 571 -8.86 17.05 -18.52
N LEU A 572 -9.11 18.07 -19.34
CA LEU A 572 -9.14 19.48 -18.93
C LEU A 572 -7.85 19.93 -18.24
N GLY A 573 -6.70 19.54 -18.81
CA GLY A 573 -5.39 19.92 -18.31
C GLY A 573 -4.89 19.11 -17.11
N LYS A 574 -5.47 17.94 -16.84
CA LYS A 574 -5.01 17.03 -15.77
C LYS A 574 -3.49 16.78 -15.90
N PRO A 575 -2.70 16.94 -14.83
CA PRO A 575 -1.27 16.69 -14.87
C PRO A 575 -0.96 15.19 -14.94
N GLN A 576 0.02 14.81 -15.76
CA GLN A 576 0.47 13.43 -15.95
C GLN A 576 2.00 13.38 -16.01
N VAL A 577 2.60 12.47 -15.24
CA VAL A 577 4.02 12.13 -15.27
C VAL A 577 4.22 10.90 -16.14
N PHE A 578 5.10 11.00 -17.13
CA PHE A 578 5.47 9.92 -18.05
C PHE A 578 6.86 9.38 -17.69
N LEU A 579 6.97 8.06 -17.70
CA LEU A 579 8.14 7.31 -17.23
C LEU A 579 8.49 6.19 -18.22
N LEU A 580 9.74 5.75 -18.19
CA LEU A 580 10.23 4.55 -18.87
C LEU A 580 10.77 3.59 -17.81
N ILE A 581 10.40 2.32 -17.91
CA ILE A 581 11.00 1.22 -17.16
C ILE A 581 11.85 0.41 -18.14
N GLU A 582 13.17 0.57 -18.11
CA GLU A 582 14.11 -0.13 -18.98
C GLU A 582 14.72 -1.34 -18.26
N LEU A 583 14.14 -2.53 -18.48
CA LEU A 583 14.58 -3.77 -17.83
C LEU A 583 15.86 -4.30 -18.47
N ARG A 584 16.86 -4.60 -17.65
CA ARG A 584 18.18 -5.03 -18.16
C ARG A 584 18.28 -6.54 -18.37
N ASP A 585 17.58 -7.31 -17.55
CA ASP A 585 17.72 -8.77 -17.44
C ASP A 585 16.38 -9.54 -17.48
N ILE A 586 15.26 -8.84 -17.66
CA ILE A 586 13.92 -9.44 -17.75
C ILE A 586 13.39 -9.33 -19.18
N SER A 587 13.10 -10.49 -19.79
CA SER A 587 12.51 -10.58 -21.14
C SER A 587 11.00 -10.34 -21.12
N PHE A 588 10.39 -10.15 -22.30
CA PHE A 588 8.94 -10.07 -22.41
C PHE A 588 8.24 -11.32 -21.88
N GLU A 589 8.74 -12.52 -22.22
CA GLU A 589 8.16 -13.78 -21.74
C GLU A 589 8.14 -13.85 -20.21
N ALA A 590 9.20 -13.38 -19.55
CA ALA A 590 9.24 -13.30 -18.10
C ALA A 590 8.22 -12.30 -17.53
N VAL A 591 8.09 -11.11 -18.13
CA VAL A 591 7.04 -10.13 -17.76
C VAL A 591 5.64 -10.73 -17.93
N ALA A 592 5.35 -11.35 -19.08
CA ALA A 592 4.07 -11.98 -19.34
C ALA A 592 3.76 -13.10 -18.33
N ARG A 593 4.78 -13.85 -17.91
CA ARG A 593 4.66 -14.85 -16.85
C ARG A 593 4.37 -14.22 -15.49
N PHE A 594 5.05 -13.14 -15.11
CA PHE A 594 4.77 -12.43 -13.85
C PHE A 594 3.34 -11.90 -13.82
N TRP A 595 2.91 -11.25 -14.90
CA TRP A 595 1.55 -10.73 -15.05
C TRP A 595 0.51 -11.84 -14.95
N TYR A 596 0.71 -12.96 -15.64
CA TYR A 596 -0.20 -14.10 -15.58
C TYR A 596 -0.33 -14.70 -14.18
N LEU A 597 0.75 -14.68 -13.39
CA LEU A 597 0.78 -15.29 -12.05
C LEU A 597 0.31 -14.35 -10.94
N ASN A 598 0.53 -13.05 -11.08
CA ASN A 598 0.40 -12.09 -9.97
C ASN A 598 -0.34 -10.79 -10.33
N GLY A 599 -0.68 -10.55 -11.60
CA GLY A 599 -1.39 -9.35 -12.01
C GLY A 599 -2.78 -9.26 -11.39
N ASP A 600 -3.21 -8.04 -11.08
CA ASP A 600 -4.50 -7.74 -10.44
C ASP A 600 -5.74 -8.01 -11.32
N GLY A 601 -5.55 -8.19 -12.64
CA GLY A 601 -6.61 -8.45 -13.61
C GLY A 601 -7.24 -7.19 -14.21
N GLU A 602 -6.72 -5.99 -13.94
CA GLU A 602 -7.17 -4.75 -14.61
C GLU A 602 -6.83 -4.73 -16.11
N HIS A 603 -5.90 -5.59 -16.50
CA HIS A 603 -5.50 -5.82 -17.88
C HIS A 603 -6.01 -7.18 -18.35
N VAL A 604 -6.51 -7.24 -19.59
CA VAL A 604 -7.04 -8.47 -20.19
C VAL A 604 -5.92 -9.33 -20.77
N HIS A 605 -4.90 -8.68 -21.34
CA HIS A 605 -3.74 -9.31 -21.95
C HIS A 605 -2.61 -8.29 -22.15
N LEU A 606 -1.39 -8.81 -22.22
CA LEU A 606 -0.21 -8.05 -22.64
C LEU A 606 0.10 -8.34 -24.11
N LEU A 607 0.57 -7.31 -24.83
CA LEU A 607 1.10 -7.43 -26.18
C LEU A 607 2.57 -7.05 -26.17
N GLU A 608 3.39 -7.79 -26.92
CA GLU A 608 4.74 -7.35 -27.28
C GLU A 608 4.70 -6.61 -28.61
N VAL A 609 5.46 -5.53 -28.72
CA VAL A 609 5.72 -4.88 -30.01
C VAL A 609 7.20 -4.56 -30.19
N GLY A 610 7.67 -4.65 -31.43
CA GLY A 610 9.02 -4.24 -31.80
C GLY A 610 9.15 -2.71 -31.90
N GLU A 611 10.36 -2.24 -32.18
CA GLU A 611 10.64 -0.80 -32.30
C GLU A 611 9.89 -0.13 -33.46
N LEU A 612 9.76 -0.79 -34.61
CA LEU A 612 9.02 -0.26 -35.76
C LEU A 612 7.53 -0.07 -35.46
N ASP A 613 6.91 -1.07 -34.82
CA ASP A 613 5.53 -1.01 -34.38
C ASP A 613 5.32 0.05 -33.31
N ALA A 614 6.26 0.19 -32.37
CA ALA A 614 6.23 1.25 -31.36
C ALA A 614 6.26 2.64 -32.01
N HIS A 615 7.09 2.85 -33.04
CA HIS A 615 7.08 4.08 -33.83
C HIS A 615 5.72 4.31 -34.52
N HIS A 616 5.15 3.28 -35.15
CA HIS A 616 3.83 3.38 -35.78
C HIS A 616 2.74 3.77 -34.77
N LEU A 617 2.75 3.12 -33.60
CA LEU A 617 1.82 3.37 -32.50
C LEU A 617 1.84 4.81 -31.99
N THR A 618 2.94 5.57 -32.14
CA THR A 618 2.98 6.99 -31.71
C THR A 618 1.98 7.89 -32.45
N THR A 619 1.50 7.47 -33.62
CA THR A 619 0.53 8.21 -34.44
C THR A 619 -0.73 7.42 -34.75
N ALA A 620 -0.71 6.09 -34.57
CA ALA A 620 -1.85 5.24 -34.87
C ALA A 620 -3.02 5.46 -33.91
N SER A 621 -4.23 5.54 -34.46
CA SER A 621 -5.47 5.50 -33.66
C SER A 621 -5.90 4.08 -33.32
N ARG A 622 -5.45 3.08 -34.09
CA ARG A 622 -5.77 1.66 -33.93
C ARG A 622 -4.56 0.76 -34.19
N TYR A 623 -4.49 -0.38 -33.51
CA TYR A 623 -3.46 -1.42 -33.71
C TYR A 623 -4.00 -2.80 -33.33
N ASN A 624 -3.81 -3.80 -34.18
CA ASN A 624 -4.31 -5.18 -33.98
C ASN A 624 -5.77 -5.27 -33.52
N GLY A 625 -6.64 -4.43 -34.08
CA GLY A 625 -8.07 -4.40 -33.75
C GLY A 625 -8.44 -3.53 -32.55
N HIS A 626 -7.48 -3.11 -31.73
CA HIS A 626 -7.70 -2.26 -30.56
C HIS A 626 -7.56 -0.77 -30.90
N ASP A 627 -8.32 0.08 -30.23
CA ASP A 627 -8.08 1.53 -30.23
C ASP A 627 -6.87 1.84 -29.35
N VAL A 628 -6.05 2.80 -29.76
CA VAL A 628 -4.82 3.19 -29.06
C VAL A 628 -5.13 4.40 -28.16
N ALA A 629 -4.81 4.27 -26.87
CA ALA A 629 -4.95 5.34 -25.88
C ALA A 629 -4.06 6.55 -26.25
N ALA A 630 -4.55 7.76 -26.00
CA ALA A 630 -3.75 8.97 -26.19
C ALA A 630 -2.50 8.97 -25.29
N GLU A 631 -2.65 8.49 -24.05
CA GLU A 631 -1.58 8.34 -23.07
C GLU A 631 -0.47 7.41 -23.58
N LEU A 632 -0.83 6.29 -24.20
CA LEU A 632 0.14 5.35 -24.79
C LEU A 632 0.94 6.01 -25.92
N ARG A 633 0.27 6.72 -26.84
CA ARG A 633 0.96 7.42 -27.94
C ARG A 633 2.00 8.41 -27.42
N MET A 634 1.60 9.20 -26.42
CA MET A 634 2.47 10.20 -25.81
C MET A 634 3.67 9.55 -25.11
N ASN A 635 3.42 8.53 -24.29
CA ASN A 635 4.46 7.87 -23.53
C ASN A 635 5.48 7.15 -24.44
N LEU A 636 5.02 6.43 -25.46
CA LEU A 636 5.91 5.81 -26.46
C LEU A 636 6.75 6.85 -27.21
N ARG A 637 6.15 7.97 -27.65
CA ARG A 637 6.88 9.04 -28.33
C ARG A 637 8.01 9.60 -27.46
N LEU A 638 7.72 9.86 -26.18
CA LEU A 638 8.70 10.34 -25.21
C LEU A 638 9.79 9.29 -24.93
N ALA A 639 9.41 8.03 -24.75
CA ALA A 639 10.34 6.94 -24.44
C ALA A 639 11.29 6.67 -25.62
N LEU A 640 10.78 6.63 -26.85
CA LEU A 640 11.59 6.53 -28.07
C LEU A 640 12.53 7.72 -28.23
N HIS A 641 12.08 8.94 -27.91
CA HIS A 641 12.93 10.12 -27.92
C HIS A 641 14.07 10.02 -26.89
N TYR A 642 13.76 9.62 -25.65
CA TYR A 642 14.73 9.37 -24.59
C TYR A 642 15.78 8.31 -24.98
N MET A 643 15.34 7.15 -25.49
CA MET A 643 16.25 6.09 -25.91
C MET A 643 17.17 6.55 -27.05
N ASN A 644 16.63 7.26 -28.06
CA ASN A 644 17.40 7.77 -29.18
C ASN A 644 18.47 8.79 -28.74
N ARG A 645 18.18 9.58 -27.71
CA ARG A 645 19.13 10.55 -27.13
C ARG A 645 20.24 9.86 -26.36
N ASN A 646 19.90 8.87 -25.53
CA ASN A 646 20.83 8.26 -24.57
C ASN A 646 21.59 7.05 -25.10
N ARG A 647 21.08 6.35 -26.13
CA ARG A 647 21.76 5.19 -26.75
C ARG A 647 22.72 5.55 -27.88
N ARG A 648 22.69 6.78 -28.39
CA ARG A 648 23.70 7.20 -29.38
C ARG A 648 25.08 7.12 -28.71
N PRO A 649 26.04 6.34 -29.26
CA PRO A 649 27.40 6.39 -28.76
C PRO A 649 27.82 7.85 -28.79
N ARG A 650 28.22 8.40 -27.63
CA ARG A 650 28.75 9.77 -27.57
C ARG A 650 29.85 9.82 -28.62
N ALA A 651 29.66 10.65 -29.66
CA ALA A 651 30.65 10.80 -30.72
C ALA A 651 32.00 11.00 -30.02
N PRO A 652 33.05 10.24 -30.39
CA PRO A 652 34.35 10.36 -29.75
C PRO A 652 34.70 11.84 -29.75
N ILE A 653 34.89 12.41 -28.56
CA ILE A 653 35.27 13.81 -28.39
C ILE A 653 36.51 13.95 -29.27
N ARG A 654 36.39 14.64 -30.41
CA ARG A 654 37.55 14.98 -31.22
C ARG A 654 38.41 15.82 -30.30
N SER A 655 39.45 15.22 -29.75
CA SER A 655 40.47 15.93 -28.99
C SER A 655 41.06 16.95 -29.96
N GLY A 656 40.56 18.16 -29.89
CA GLY A 656 41.11 19.31 -30.59
C GLY A 656 42.47 19.61 -29.99
N VAL A 657 43.48 18.86 -30.43
CA VAL A 657 44.86 19.31 -30.45
C VAL A 657 45.14 19.63 -31.91
N GLY A 658 45.01 20.91 -32.23
CA GLY A 658 45.39 21.54 -33.48
C GLY A 658 45.96 22.91 -33.14
#